data_AF-A0A7W9JD33-F1
#
_entry.id   AF-A0A7W9JD33-F1
#
_cell.length_a   1.000
_cell.length_b   1.000
_cell.length_c   1.000
_cell.angle_alpha   90.00
_cell.angle_beta   90.00
_cell.angle_gamma   90.00
#
_symmetry.space_group_name_H-M   'P 1'
#
loop_
_entity.id
_entity.type
_entity.pdbx_description
1 polymer ?
#
loop_
_entity_poly.entity_id
_entity_poly.type
_entity_poly.pdbx_seq_one_letter_code
_entity_poly.pdbx_strand_id
1 'polypeptide(L)'
;MPEPYDPLTDPAPAHDLRAVLRIRAFRRLWIAFGLSSLGDWIGLLALTAMAKNFAGDDYQAANFAIGGVLFLRVLPALVMGPVAGWVADRLDRRWTMILGDLIRAAFFVSIPIVGTLTWVLVATVLIEIVSLIWGPSKDASVPNLVPRHRLEAANQISLVTTYGSALPAAVIFTAITLAGRGLGEVAIDIAVYVNAATFAVSGLAIISVAEIGRAGAHDHEDHPTLWRTMVEGWSYVTGTPVVRGLVVGISGAFAAGAVVIGLGRTYVEDLDAGDPGYGVLFGAVFGGLALGMGFAPRIFSGLSRRRLFAAGLVGSGVGLAGLSLIQQIEIATMIAILLGFCAGASWVSGQTLLGLEVPDNLRGRTFAFVQSAVRTVLALTLAVAPFLAGAIGRQTVRVGDRSLSYNGAALTMLIAAVVAGSIGLVAWRQMDDRPGVPFWRDVRKSFGKTPGVYPTTGLFVALEGGEGAGKSTQSALLVKWLEDRGQHVLLTREPGATDLGKTLRQIVLDPATGDISHRAEALIYAADKAEHVDSVIKPALKAGSVVITDRYVDSALAYQGSGRDLDLSDVERVNRWATADLRPNLTVLLDLAPKSGLGRFEERDRIEAQSADFHERVRAAFLELAAAEPQHYLVIDATQDREQIAAQIQARLLPLLPKIG
;
A
#
# COMPACT_ATOMS: atom_id res chain seq x y z
N MET A 1 7.40 26.93 26.75
CA MET A 1 6.56 25.72 26.66
C MET A 1 5.66 25.87 25.45
N PRO A 2 5.49 24.87 24.59
CA PRO A 2 4.45 24.91 23.56
C PRO A 2 3.08 24.98 24.25
N GLU A 3 2.14 25.76 23.71
CA GLU A 3 0.76 25.82 24.23
C GLU A 3 0.13 24.43 24.30
N PRO A 4 -0.71 24.15 25.32
CA PRO A 4 -1.46 22.90 25.39
C PRO A 4 -2.38 22.79 24.16
N TYR A 5 -2.34 21.62 23.53
CA TYR A 5 -3.11 21.30 22.33
C TYR A 5 -4.61 21.40 22.61
N ASP A 6 -5.29 22.30 21.90
CA ASP A 6 -6.76 22.38 21.86
C ASP A 6 -7.28 21.72 20.57
N PRO A 7 -7.86 20.51 20.64
CA PRO A 7 -8.43 19.81 19.49
C PRO A 7 -9.57 20.57 18.78
N LEU A 8 -10.13 21.63 19.39
CA LEU A 8 -11.15 22.48 18.77
C LEU A 8 -10.58 23.47 17.75
N THR A 9 -9.28 23.78 17.81
CA THR A 9 -8.63 24.78 16.94
C THR A 9 -7.89 24.16 15.75
N ASP A 10 -7.56 22.87 15.80
CA ASP A 10 -6.91 22.14 14.70
C ASP A 10 -7.58 20.76 14.47
N PRO A 11 -8.65 20.72 13.64
CA PRO A 11 -9.47 19.52 13.44
C PRO A 11 -8.78 18.44 12.58
N ALA A 12 -7.58 18.70 12.07
CA ALA A 12 -6.88 17.75 11.21
C ALA A 12 -6.34 16.56 12.03
N PRO A 13 -6.61 15.31 11.61
CA PRO A 13 -6.13 14.12 12.33
C PRO A 13 -4.61 14.14 12.54
N ALA A 14 -4.14 13.55 13.64
CA ALA A 14 -2.71 13.43 13.97
C ALA A 14 -1.84 12.80 12.86
N HIS A 15 -2.46 11.99 11.98
CA HIS A 15 -1.83 11.32 10.85
C HIS A 15 -1.95 12.08 9.51
N ASP A 16 -2.51 13.30 9.49
CA ASP A 16 -2.65 14.07 8.25
C ASP A 16 -1.30 14.65 7.78
N LEU A 17 -0.76 14.06 6.71
CA LEU A 17 0.49 14.49 6.08
C LEU A 17 0.41 15.93 5.54
N ARG A 18 -0.77 16.37 5.07
CA ARG A 18 -0.95 17.74 4.53
C ARG A 18 -0.86 18.78 5.63
N ALA A 19 -1.36 18.46 6.83
CA ALA A 19 -1.28 19.34 7.98
C ALA A 19 0.19 19.60 8.39
N VAL A 20 1.06 18.58 8.33
CA VAL A 20 2.48 18.73 8.62
C VAL A 20 3.18 19.65 7.59
N LEU A 21 2.87 19.51 6.30
CA LEU A 21 3.46 20.35 5.24
C LEU A 21 2.99 21.82 5.26
N ARG A 22 1.91 22.14 5.99
CA ARG A 22 1.49 23.54 6.20
C ARG A 22 2.43 24.29 7.15
N ILE A 23 3.14 23.59 8.02
CA ILE A 23 4.13 24.17 8.92
C ILE A 23 5.31 24.68 8.07
N ARG A 24 5.46 26.01 7.98
CA ARG A 24 6.42 26.65 7.07
C ARG A 24 7.86 26.20 7.34
N ALA A 25 8.23 26.10 8.62
CA ALA A 25 9.58 25.73 9.04
C ALA A 25 9.92 24.28 8.68
N PHE A 26 9.03 23.35 9.02
CA PHE A 26 9.15 21.96 8.61
C PHE A 26 9.18 21.82 7.10
N ARG A 27 8.30 22.51 6.36
CA ARG A 27 8.28 22.46 4.89
C ARG A 27 9.60 22.91 4.28
N ARG A 28 10.23 23.97 4.80
CA ARG A 28 11.54 24.44 4.32
C ARG A 28 12.65 23.42 4.61
N LEU A 29 12.69 22.88 5.83
CA LEU A 29 13.62 21.81 6.19
C LEU A 29 13.40 20.57 5.31
N TRP A 30 12.14 20.22 5.05
CA TRP A 30 11.74 19.10 4.21
C TRP A 30 12.18 19.29 2.75
N ILE A 31 12.07 20.50 2.19
CA ILE A 31 12.59 20.82 0.85
C ILE A 31 14.11 20.63 0.80
N ALA A 32 14.84 21.16 1.78
CA ALA A 32 16.29 20.98 1.85
C ALA A 32 16.67 19.50 1.94
N PHE A 33 16.05 18.77 2.87
CA PHE A 33 16.23 17.33 2.99
C PHE A 33 15.88 16.57 1.69
N GLY A 34 14.80 16.95 1.02
CA GLY A 34 14.40 16.37 -0.25
C GLY A 34 15.45 16.57 -1.35
N LEU A 35 16.08 17.75 -1.40
CA LEU A 35 17.17 18.05 -2.33
C LEU A 35 18.46 17.28 -1.98
N SER A 36 18.85 17.23 -0.71
CA SER A 36 20.01 16.46 -0.25
C SER A 36 19.82 14.96 -0.53
N SER A 37 18.63 14.42 -0.24
CA SER A 37 18.22 13.04 -0.56
C SER A 37 18.19 12.76 -2.07
N LEU A 38 17.69 13.69 -2.89
CA LEU A 38 17.77 13.60 -4.35
C LEU A 38 19.23 13.51 -4.80
N GLY A 39 20.10 14.33 -4.21
CA GLY A 39 21.53 14.32 -4.49
C GLY A 39 22.22 13.00 -4.11
N ASP A 40 21.85 12.39 -2.99
CA ASP A 40 22.38 11.08 -2.59
C ASP A 40 22.18 10.00 -3.68
N TRP A 41 21.00 10.01 -4.32
CA TRP A 41 20.65 9.09 -5.38
C TRP A 41 21.27 9.44 -6.73
N ILE A 42 21.28 10.72 -7.14
CA ILE A 42 21.99 11.13 -8.36
C ILE A 42 23.49 10.81 -8.23
N GLY A 43 24.08 11.10 -7.07
CA GLY A 43 25.45 10.74 -6.75
C GLY A 43 25.70 9.23 -6.81
N LEU A 44 24.74 8.39 -6.41
CA LEU A 44 24.87 6.94 -6.56
C LEU A 44 25.03 6.54 -8.02
N LEU A 45 24.13 7.03 -8.87
CA LEU A 45 24.13 6.71 -10.30
C LEU A 45 25.39 7.26 -10.99
N ALA A 46 25.72 8.51 -10.73
CA ALA A 46 26.83 9.19 -11.37
C ALA A 46 28.20 8.64 -10.94
N LEU A 47 28.44 8.41 -9.64
CA LEU A 47 29.72 7.88 -9.16
C LEU A 47 29.95 6.43 -9.59
N THR A 48 28.90 5.60 -9.64
CA THR A 48 29.05 4.21 -10.12
C THR A 48 29.29 4.15 -11.63
N ALA A 49 28.63 5.00 -12.42
CA ALA A 49 28.93 5.14 -13.85
C ALA A 49 30.35 5.67 -14.09
N MET A 50 30.76 6.70 -13.35
CA MET A 50 32.11 7.28 -13.45
C MET A 50 33.21 6.29 -13.03
N ALA A 51 32.99 5.52 -11.96
CA ALA A 51 33.94 4.50 -11.52
C ALA A 51 34.17 3.42 -12.59
N LYS A 52 33.12 3.03 -13.32
CA LYS A 52 33.25 2.14 -14.48
C LYS A 52 34.12 2.77 -15.56
N ASN A 53 33.89 4.03 -15.92
CA ASN A 53 34.67 4.70 -16.98
C ASN A 53 36.17 4.72 -16.64
N PHE A 54 36.54 5.04 -15.40
CA PHE A 54 37.94 5.01 -15.00
C PHE A 54 38.57 3.61 -14.95
N ALA A 55 37.76 2.56 -14.76
CA ALA A 55 38.24 1.18 -14.76
C ALA A 55 38.45 0.62 -16.18
N GLY A 56 37.91 1.27 -17.21
CA GLY A 56 38.00 0.85 -18.60
C GLY A 56 37.09 -0.35 -18.93
N ASP A 57 37.47 -1.09 -19.97
CA ASP A 57 36.67 -2.21 -20.51
C ASP A 57 36.90 -3.54 -19.78
N ASP A 58 37.84 -3.60 -18.84
CA ASP A 58 38.06 -4.80 -18.05
C ASP A 58 36.86 -5.05 -17.12
N TYR A 59 36.18 -6.17 -17.35
CA TYR A 59 34.96 -6.52 -16.62
C TYR A 59 35.20 -6.64 -15.11
N GLN A 60 36.34 -7.20 -14.69
CA GLN A 60 36.64 -7.41 -13.28
C GLN A 60 36.99 -6.07 -12.62
N ALA A 61 37.82 -5.26 -13.27
CA ALA A 61 38.17 -3.92 -12.79
C ALA A 61 36.94 -3.02 -12.66
N ALA A 62 36.04 -3.03 -13.66
CA ALA A 62 34.80 -2.25 -13.64
C ALA A 62 33.90 -2.63 -12.45
N ASN A 63 33.69 -3.93 -12.22
CA ASN A 63 32.88 -4.41 -11.10
C ASN A 63 33.52 -4.11 -9.75
N PHE A 64 34.84 -4.18 -9.63
CA PHE A 64 35.55 -3.81 -8.40
C PHE A 64 35.56 -2.30 -8.14
N ALA A 65 35.61 -1.47 -9.19
CA ALA A 65 35.48 -0.02 -9.06
C ALA A 65 34.06 0.38 -8.61
N ILE A 66 33.03 -0.18 -9.24
CA ILE A 66 31.62 0.03 -8.85
C ILE A 66 31.38 -0.47 -7.42
N GLY A 67 31.82 -1.69 -7.11
CA GLY A 67 31.73 -2.29 -5.78
C GLY A 67 32.50 -1.49 -4.73
N GLY A 68 33.66 -0.95 -5.09
CA GLY A 68 34.47 -0.06 -4.24
C GLY A 68 33.72 1.20 -3.86
N VAL A 69 33.10 1.89 -4.82
CA VAL A 69 32.25 3.06 -4.53
C VAL A 69 31.11 2.66 -3.58
N LEU A 70 30.35 1.61 -3.89
CA LEU A 70 29.21 1.19 -3.08
C LEU A 70 29.60 0.76 -1.66
N PHE A 71 30.71 0.03 -1.51
CA PHE A 71 31.25 -0.38 -0.22
C PHE A 71 31.71 0.82 0.60
N LEU A 72 32.46 1.74 0.00
CA LEU A 72 32.97 2.93 0.67
C LEU A 72 31.85 3.90 1.07
N ARG A 73 30.68 3.84 0.44
CA ARG A 73 29.52 4.60 0.90
C ARG A 73 28.96 4.13 2.23
N VAL A 74 29.02 2.83 2.47
CA VAL A 74 28.50 2.22 3.70
C VAL A 74 29.54 2.27 4.82
N LEU A 75 30.81 2.07 4.48
CA LEU A 75 31.88 1.81 5.44
C LEU A 75 31.96 2.84 6.59
N PRO A 76 31.86 4.17 6.34
CA PRO A 76 31.87 5.17 7.42
C PRO A 76 30.77 4.95 8.45
N ALA A 77 29.55 4.61 8.02
CA ALA A 77 28.43 4.38 8.92
C ALA A 77 28.64 3.14 9.82
N LEU A 78 29.27 2.10 9.27
CA LEU A 78 29.59 0.87 10.00
C LEU A 78 30.65 1.08 11.08
N VAL A 79 31.68 1.89 10.78
CA VAL A 79 32.84 2.09 11.67
C VAL A 79 32.65 3.26 12.63
N MET A 80 32.05 4.37 12.16
CA MET A 80 32.02 5.65 12.87
C MET A 80 30.63 6.10 13.31
N GLY A 81 29.58 5.28 13.12
CA GLY A 81 28.19 5.63 13.45
C GLY A 81 28.01 6.24 14.87
N PRO A 82 28.47 5.57 15.94
CA PRO A 82 28.36 6.12 17.30
C PRO A 82 29.13 7.43 17.51
N VAL A 83 30.31 7.55 16.87
CA VAL A 83 31.17 8.74 16.98
C VAL A 83 30.50 9.93 16.30
N ALA A 84 29.89 9.73 15.13
CA ALA A 84 29.22 10.80 14.39
C ALA A 84 28.01 11.37 15.13
N GLY A 85 27.22 10.54 15.82
CA GLY A 85 26.14 11.02 16.70
C GLY A 85 26.68 11.89 17.84
N TRP A 86 27.73 11.40 18.51
CA TRP A 86 28.40 12.17 19.58
C TRP A 86 28.99 13.50 19.10
N VAL A 87 29.56 13.54 17.89
CA VAL A 87 30.04 14.79 17.28
C VAL A 87 28.86 15.72 16.97
N ALA A 88 27.80 15.20 16.34
CA ALA A 88 26.63 15.98 15.95
C ALA A 88 25.94 16.66 17.15
N ASP A 89 25.91 16.00 18.31
CA ASP A 89 25.31 16.56 19.53
C ASP A 89 26.05 17.80 20.07
N ARG A 90 27.34 17.95 19.77
CA ARG A 90 28.16 19.08 20.23
C ARG A 90 28.19 20.25 19.26
N LEU A 91 27.77 20.04 18.03
CA LEU A 91 27.81 21.06 16.99
C LEU A 91 26.49 21.81 16.90
N ASP A 92 26.55 23.04 16.39
CA ASP A 92 25.34 23.79 16.06
C ASP A 92 24.65 23.09 14.88
N ARG A 93 23.42 22.59 15.10
CA ARG A 93 22.69 21.76 14.13
C ARG A 93 22.50 22.47 12.80
N ARG A 94 22.17 23.77 12.83
CA ARG A 94 21.91 24.57 11.63
C ARG A 94 23.19 24.71 10.82
N TRP A 95 24.29 25.11 11.45
CA TRP A 95 25.57 25.25 10.76
C TRP A 95 26.14 23.92 10.29
N THR A 96 25.93 22.85 11.07
CA THR A 96 26.35 21.50 10.69
C THR A 96 25.66 21.05 9.41
N MET A 97 24.37 21.30 9.27
CA MET A 97 23.64 20.95 8.04
C MET A 97 24.06 21.83 6.85
N ILE A 98 24.19 23.15 7.04
CA ILE A 98 24.61 24.08 5.96
C ILE A 98 26.02 23.76 5.46
N LEU A 99 27.00 23.71 6.38
CA LEU A 99 28.38 23.42 6.04
C LEU A 99 28.52 22.00 5.51
N GLY A 100 27.77 21.04 6.06
CA GLY A 100 27.76 19.68 5.59
C GLY A 100 27.41 19.60 4.10
N ASP A 101 26.27 20.18 3.70
CA ASP A 101 25.87 20.17 2.29
C ASP A 101 26.85 20.95 1.39
N LEU A 102 27.38 22.09 1.83
CA LEU A 102 28.38 22.85 1.06
C LEU A 102 29.71 22.10 0.88
N ILE A 103 30.18 21.40 1.92
CA ILE A 103 31.38 20.55 1.85
C ILE A 103 31.15 19.38 0.90
N ARG A 104 29.98 18.73 0.97
CA ARG A 104 29.60 17.65 0.04
C ARG A 104 29.57 18.16 -1.40
N ALA A 105 28.97 19.33 -1.64
CA ALA A 105 28.97 19.97 -2.96
C ALA A 105 30.40 20.21 -3.47
N ALA A 106 31.29 20.73 -2.63
CA ALA A 106 32.69 20.95 -2.99
C ALA A 106 33.42 19.64 -3.35
N PHE A 107 33.21 18.56 -2.60
CA PHE A 107 33.77 17.26 -2.95
C PHE A 107 33.21 16.72 -4.26
N PHE A 108 31.90 16.82 -4.52
CA PHE A 108 31.34 16.42 -5.81
C PHE A 108 31.91 17.24 -6.97
N VAL A 109 32.06 18.57 -6.83
CA VAL A 109 32.72 19.41 -7.85
C VAL A 109 34.18 18.99 -8.09
N SER A 110 34.89 18.58 -7.05
CA SER A 110 36.29 18.17 -7.18
C SER A 110 36.47 16.84 -7.95
N ILE A 111 35.44 15.99 -8.01
CA ILE A 111 35.55 14.65 -8.57
C ILE A 111 35.87 14.69 -10.08
N PRO A 112 35.09 15.37 -10.95
CA PRO A 112 35.42 15.51 -12.36
C PRO A 112 36.71 16.29 -12.61
N ILE A 113 37.02 17.28 -11.75
CA ILE A 113 38.21 18.14 -11.90
C ILE A 113 39.50 17.33 -11.71
N VAL A 114 39.56 16.48 -10.69
CA VAL A 114 40.74 15.64 -10.44
C VAL A 114 40.78 14.46 -11.42
N GLY A 115 39.62 13.91 -11.79
CA GLY A 115 39.52 12.95 -12.89
C GLY A 115 40.27 11.63 -12.64
N THR A 116 40.27 11.12 -11.41
CA THR A 116 40.92 9.82 -11.09
C THR A 116 40.03 8.92 -10.24
N LEU A 117 40.10 7.60 -10.47
CA LEU A 117 39.36 6.60 -9.68
C LEU A 117 39.70 6.69 -8.18
N THR A 118 40.97 6.87 -7.84
CA THR A 118 41.39 7.00 -6.44
C THR A 118 40.71 8.18 -5.77
N TRP A 119 40.60 9.32 -6.46
CA TRP A 119 39.92 10.47 -5.90
C TRP A 119 38.40 10.27 -5.81
N VAL A 120 37.77 9.61 -6.78
CA VAL A 120 36.34 9.20 -6.68
C VAL A 120 36.11 8.42 -5.38
N LEU A 121 36.97 7.44 -5.08
CA LEU A 121 36.87 6.61 -3.87
C LEU A 121 37.12 7.42 -2.58
N VAL A 122 38.15 8.27 -2.56
CA VAL A 122 38.46 9.13 -1.40
C VAL A 122 37.34 10.15 -1.14
N ALA A 123 36.90 10.86 -2.18
CA ALA A 123 35.82 11.83 -2.10
C ALA A 123 34.51 11.17 -1.64
N THR A 124 34.21 9.94 -2.11
CA THR A 124 33.06 9.16 -1.63
C THR A 124 33.10 8.96 -0.12
N VAL A 125 34.23 8.53 0.44
CA VAL A 125 34.38 8.37 1.89
C VAL A 125 34.18 9.69 2.63
N LEU A 126 34.79 10.78 2.14
CA LEU A 126 34.69 12.10 2.76
C LEU A 126 33.25 12.63 2.74
N ILE A 127 32.55 12.48 1.61
CA ILE A 127 31.12 12.84 1.46
C ILE A 127 30.27 12.09 2.49
N GLU A 128 30.54 10.80 2.69
CA GLU A 128 29.72 9.92 3.53
C GLU A 128 30.02 10.13 5.02
N ILE A 129 31.26 10.49 5.38
CA ILE A 129 31.59 10.99 6.72
C ILE A 129 30.78 12.25 7.04
N VAL A 130 30.72 13.21 6.12
CA VAL A 130 29.95 14.44 6.32
C VAL A 130 28.46 14.13 6.44
N SER A 131 27.95 13.21 5.62
CA SER A 131 26.56 12.76 5.64
C SER A 131 26.18 12.12 6.98
N LEU A 132 27.12 11.38 7.59
CA LEU A 132 26.94 10.71 8.87
C LEU A 132 26.71 11.68 10.04
N ILE A 133 27.27 12.90 9.95
CA ILE A 133 27.08 13.98 10.94
C ILE A 133 25.82 14.81 10.62
N TRP A 134 25.49 14.94 9.32
CA TRP A 134 24.31 15.66 8.85
C TRP A 134 22.99 15.00 9.29
N GLY A 135 22.89 13.67 9.20
CA GLY A 135 21.69 12.90 9.53
C GLY A 135 21.15 13.14 10.96
N PRO A 136 21.96 12.93 12.01
CA PRO A 136 21.55 13.19 13.40
C PRO A 136 21.14 14.65 13.65
N SER A 137 21.83 15.60 13.01
CA SER A 137 21.48 17.03 13.10
C SER A 137 20.09 17.32 12.55
N LYS A 138 19.72 16.68 11.43
CA LYS A 138 18.38 16.76 10.83
C LYS A 138 17.33 16.10 11.73
N ASP A 139 17.58 14.87 12.18
CA ASP A 139 16.62 14.12 13.02
C ASP A 139 16.34 14.84 14.34
N ALA A 140 17.36 15.44 14.97
CA ALA A 140 17.20 16.22 16.18
C ALA A 140 16.48 17.56 15.97
N SER A 141 16.35 18.04 14.73
CA SER A 141 15.68 19.30 14.40
C SER A 141 14.16 19.12 14.22
N VAL A 142 13.70 17.96 13.74
CA VAL A 142 12.27 17.70 13.45
C VAL A 142 11.36 17.88 14.68
N PRO A 143 11.69 17.35 15.88
CA PRO A 143 10.86 17.51 17.08
C PRO A 143 10.65 18.96 17.53
N ASN A 144 11.57 19.86 17.16
CA ASN A 144 11.49 21.27 17.51
C ASN A 144 10.63 22.07 16.53
N LEU A 145 10.36 21.51 15.34
CA LEU A 145 9.61 22.19 14.27
C LEU A 145 8.17 21.72 14.16
N VAL A 146 7.84 20.54 14.70
CA VAL A 146 6.52 19.92 14.57
C VAL A 146 5.96 19.58 15.96
N PRO A 147 4.68 19.87 16.24
CA PRO A 147 4.04 19.47 17.49
C PRO A 147 4.16 17.96 17.75
N ARG A 148 4.30 17.56 19.04
CA ARG A 148 4.50 16.15 19.43
C ARG A 148 3.48 15.17 18.83
N HIS A 149 2.21 15.59 18.75
CA HIS A 149 1.12 14.77 18.20
C HIS A 149 1.21 14.58 16.67
N ARG A 150 2.09 15.31 15.96
CA ARG A 150 2.32 15.24 14.50
C ARG A 150 3.69 14.65 14.12
N LEU A 151 4.50 14.25 15.09
CA LEU A 151 5.85 13.72 14.83
C LEU A 151 5.83 12.44 14.01
N GLU A 152 4.84 11.57 14.22
CA GLU A 152 4.71 10.35 13.44
C GLU A 152 4.46 10.66 11.95
N ALA A 153 3.53 11.56 11.64
CA ALA A 153 3.26 12.01 10.28
C ALA A 153 4.50 12.68 9.65
N ALA A 154 5.25 13.50 10.40
CA ALA A 154 6.50 14.10 9.94
C ALA A 154 7.58 13.06 9.60
N ASN A 155 7.71 12.03 10.43
CA ASN A 155 8.64 10.92 10.19
C ASN A 155 8.23 10.07 8.98
N GLN A 156 6.93 9.83 8.79
CA GLN A 156 6.42 9.13 7.60
C GLN A 156 6.73 9.89 6.31
N ILE A 157 6.52 11.22 6.28
CA ILE A 157 6.91 12.05 5.13
C ILE A 157 8.41 11.95 4.88
N SER A 158 9.23 12.00 5.94
CA SER A 158 10.68 11.91 5.81
C SER A 158 11.12 10.58 5.19
N LEU A 159 10.49 9.46 5.58
CA LEU A 159 10.74 8.15 4.98
C LEU A 159 10.35 8.11 3.50
N VAL A 160 9.16 8.62 3.16
CA VAL A 160 8.69 8.72 1.77
C VAL A 160 9.66 9.55 0.93
N THR A 161 10.17 10.66 1.47
CA THR A 161 11.15 11.51 0.78
C THR A 161 12.54 10.89 0.68
N THR A 162 12.93 10.03 1.62
CA THR A 162 14.23 9.32 1.55
C THR A 162 14.29 8.38 0.35
N TYR A 163 13.24 7.58 0.14
CA TYR A 163 13.22 6.56 -0.91
C TYR A 163 12.54 7.06 -2.19
N GLY A 164 11.55 7.94 -2.07
CA GLY A 164 10.80 8.49 -3.20
C GLY A 164 11.62 9.42 -4.08
N SER A 165 12.70 10.02 -3.56
CA SER A 165 13.65 10.84 -4.32
C SER A 165 14.49 10.03 -5.34
N ALA A 166 14.56 8.70 -5.19
CA ALA A 166 15.25 7.83 -6.12
C ALA A 166 14.65 7.88 -7.55
N LEU A 167 13.33 8.03 -7.65
CA LEU A 167 12.61 8.15 -8.94
C LEU A 167 13.00 9.41 -9.73
N PRO A 168 12.84 10.63 -9.20
CA PRO A 168 13.27 11.83 -9.90
C PRO A 168 14.79 11.83 -10.14
N ALA A 169 15.61 11.23 -9.26
CA ALA A 169 17.05 11.08 -9.50
C ALA A 169 17.33 10.24 -10.76
N ALA A 170 16.66 9.10 -10.92
CA ALA A 170 16.79 8.27 -12.12
C ALA A 170 16.35 9.02 -13.39
N VAL A 171 15.24 9.76 -13.32
CA VAL A 171 14.75 10.56 -14.45
C VAL A 171 15.75 11.64 -14.83
N ILE A 172 16.28 12.40 -13.85
CA ILE A 172 17.28 13.45 -14.09
C ILE A 172 18.56 12.85 -14.68
N PHE A 173 19.08 11.78 -14.08
CA PHE A 173 20.29 11.10 -14.56
C PHE A 173 20.11 10.57 -15.99
N THR A 174 18.98 9.92 -16.27
CA THR A 174 18.63 9.44 -17.62
C THR A 174 18.55 10.59 -18.60
N ALA A 175 17.88 11.70 -18.24
CA ALA A 175 17.74 12.85 -19.12
C ALA A 175 19.08 13.49 -19.47
N ILE A 176 19.98 13.65 -18.48
CA ILE A 176 21.33 14.20 -18.67
C ILE A 176 22.15 13.30 -19.58
N THR A 177 22.22 12.01 -19.26
CA THR A 177 23.03 11.04 -20.03
C THR A 177 22.48 10.79 -21.43
N LEU A 178 21.14 10.84 -21.60
CA LEU A 178 20.48 10.72 -22.90
C LEU A 178 20.75 11.94 -23.78
N ALA A 179 20.60 13.15 -23.23
CA ALA A 179 20.90 14.39 -23.95
C ALA A 179 22.40 14.52 -24.27
N GLY A 180 23.25 14.00 -23.39
CA GLY A 180 24.71 13.97 -23.52
C GLY A 180 25.28 12.77 -24.27
N ARG A 181 24.48 11.96 -24.99
CA ARG A 181 24.98 10.75 -25.70
C ARG A 181 26.18 11.02 -26.62
N GLY A 182 26.26 12.21 -27.22
CA GLY A 182 27.39 12.62 -28.07
C GLY A 182 28.59 13.23 -27.32
N LEU A 183 28.46 13.46 -26.00
CA LEU A 183 29.46 14.09 -25.15
C LEU A 183 30.34 13.08 -24.39
N GLY A 184 30.04 11.78 -24.50
CA GLY A 184 30.79 10.72 -23.84
C GLY A 184 30.86 10.92 -22.32
N GLU A 185 32.08 10.87 -21.77
CA GLU A 185 32.34 10.99 -20.33
C GLU A 185 31.84 12.30 -19.71
N VAL A 186 31.80 13.38 -20.51
CA VAL A 186 31.33 14.71 -20.07
C VAL A 186 29.86 14.67 -19.62
N ALA A 187 29.04 13.76 -20.15
CA ALA A 187 27.66 13.62 -19.72
C ALA A 187 27.54 13.16 -18.26
N ILE A 188 28.46 12.29 -17.82
CA ILE A 188 28.52 11.83 -16.43
C ILE A 188 29.07 12.93 -15.53
N ASP A 189 30.07 13.70 -15.99
CA ASP A 189 30.57 14.87 -15.27
C ASP A 189 29.46 15.89 -15.02
N ILE A 190 28.62 16.17 -16.02
CA ILE A 190 27.43 17.03 -15.88
C ILE A 190 26.49 16.48 -14.81
N ALA A 191 26.25 15.16 -14.77
CA ALA A 191 25.42 14.57 -13.72
C ALA A 191 26.03 14.75 -12.32
N VAL A 192 27.36 14.65 -12.18
CA VAL A 192 28.07 14.93 -10.93
C VAL A 192 27.97 16.42 -10.54
N TYR A 193 28.07 17.35 -11.49
CA TYR A 193 27.90 18.77 -11.21
C TYR A 193 26.46 19.15 -10.86
N VAL A 194 25.47 18.57 -11.55
CA VAL A 194 24.05 18.72 -11.19
C VAL A 194 23.82 18.19 -9.78
N ASN A 195 24.45 17.06 -9.43
CA ASN A 195 24.41 16.54 -8.07
C ASN A 195 25.00 17.52 -7.05
N ALA A 196 26.18 18.09 -7.31
CA ALA A 196 26.78 19.10 -6.45
C ALA A 196 25.86 20.32 -6.25
N ALA A 197 25.16 20.75 -7.31
CA ALA A 197 24.18 21.83 -7.23
C ALA A 197 23.01 21.48 -6.31
N THR A 198 22.52 20.22 -6.29
CA THR A 198 21.45 19.82 -5.35
C THR A 198 21.86 20.03 -3.89
N PHE A 199 23.10 19.68 -3.53
CA PHE A 199 23.64 19.92 -2.19
C PHE A 199 23.84 21.42 -1.92
N ALA A 200 24.41 22.17 -2.85
CA ALA A 200 24.57 23.62 -2.68
C ALA A 200 23.22 24.33 -2.45
N VAL A 201 22.19 23.97 -3.23
CA VAL A 201 20.83 24.53 -3.06
C VAL A 201 20.19 24.05 -1.76
N SER A 202 20.42 22.81 -1.33
CA SER A 202 19.99 22.32 0.00
C SER A 202 20.58 23.16 1.13
N GLY A 203 21.90 23.39 1.12
CA GLY A 203 22.59 24.23 2.10
C GLY A 203 22.01 25.66 2.14
N LEU A 204 21.77 26.28 0.97
CA LEU A 204 21.13 27.59 0.87
C LEU A 204 19.67 27.58 1.38
N ALA A 205 18.91 26.53 1.12
CA ALA A 205 17.55 26.38 1.63
C ALA A 205 17.52 26.32 3.16
N ILE A 206 18.51 25.68 3.80
CA ILE A 206 18.64 25.59 5.26
C ILE A 206 18.95 26.96 5.89
N ILE A 207 19.67 27.85 5.20
CA ILE A 207 19.91 29.23 5.67
C ILE A 207 18.57 29.93 5.95
N SER A 208 17.51 29.65 5.17
CA SER A 208 16.19 30.24 5.35
C SER A 208 15.39 29.70 6.55
N VAL A 209 15.92 28.72 7.29
CA VAL A 209 15.28 28.10 8.46
C VAL A 209 15.94 28.63 9.74
N ALA A 210 15.53 29.82 10.18
CA ALA A 210 16.10 30.49 11.35
C ALA A 210 15.72 29.82 12.70
N GLU A 211 14.68 28.99 12.71
CA GLU A 211 14.08 28.38 13.90
C GLU A 211 14.83 27.13 14.40
N ILE A 212 15.87 26.67 13.68
CA ILE A 212 16.76 25.59 14.10
C ILE A 212 17.75 26.19 15.11
N GLY A 213 17.32 26.29 16.37
CA GLY A 213 18.10 26.86 17.48
C GLY A 213 19.25 25.96 17.94
N ARG A 214 20.25 26.60 18.60
CA ARG A 214 21.38 25.99 19.31
C ARG A 214 20.88 24.89 20.25
N ALA A 215 21.69 23.83 20.38
CA ALA A 215 21.46 22.70 21.27
C ALA A 215 20.82 23.14 22.60
N GLY A 216 19.51 22.99 22.69
CA GLY A 216 18.82 23.04 23.97
C GLY A 216 19.26 21.80 24.71
N ALA A 217 19.87 21.99 25.88
CA ALA A 217 20.11 20.92 26.84
C ALA A 217 18.76 20.25 27.11
N HIS A 218 18.48 19.15 26.44
CA HIS A 218 17.41 18.27 26.87
C HIS A 218 17.96 17.52 28.08
N ASP A 219 17.19 17.60 29.16
CA ASP A 219 17.35 16.76 30.34
C ASP A 219 17.68 15.34 29.89
N HIS A 220 18.72 14.78 30.51
CA HIS A 220 19.01 13.35 30.44
C HIS A 220 17.82 12.59 31.07
N GLU A 221 16.70 12.49 30.37
CA GLU A 221 15.84 11.33 30.57
C GLU A 221 16.69 10.12 30.18
N ASP A 222 16.81 9.16 31.10
CA ASP A 222 17.51 7.88 30.94
C ASP A 222 16.91 7.09 29.76
N HIS A 223 17.21 7.52 28.53
CA HIS A 223 16.90 6.76 27.35
C HIS A 223 17.80 5.52 27.36
N PRO A 224 17.23 4.31 27.24
CA PRO A 224 18.02 3.09 27.25
C PRO A 224 19.10 3.18 26.17
N THR A 225 20.34 2.87 26.54
CA THR A 225 21.49 2.86 25.61
C THR A 225 21.13 2.17 24.29
N LEU A 226 21.62 2.70 23.18
CA LEU A 226 21.36 2.20 21.82
C LEU A 226 21.62 0.69 21.72
N TRP A 227 22.67 0.22 22.40
CA TRP A 227 22.99 -1.20 22.58
C TRP A 227 21.88 -2.00 23.25
N ARG A 228 21.38 -1.55 24.41
CA ARG A 228 20.28 -2.21 25.13
C ARG A 228 19.00 -2.26 24.29
N THR A 229 18.71 -1.20 23.55
CA THR A 229 17.59 -1.15 22.61
C THR A 229 17.73 -2.20 21.49
N MET A 230 18.92 -2.35 20.92
CA MET A 230 19.21 -3.37 19.90
C MET A 230 19.13 -4.80 20.45
N VAL A 231 19.65 -5.05 21.66
CA VAL A 231 19.63 -6.37 22.30
C VAL A 231 18.20 -6.79 22.65
N GLU A 232 17.39 -5.88 23.20
CA GLU A 232 15.99 -6.16 23.53
C GLU A 232 15.17 -6.40 22.25
N GLY A 233 15.40 -5.62 21.19
CA GLY A 233 14.81 -5.85 19.87
C GLY A 233 15.20 -7.22 19.28
N TRP A 234 16.48 -7.58 19.32
CA TRP A 234 16.98 -8.88 18.88
C TRP A 234 16.37 -10.05 19.66
N SER A 235 16.31 -9.95 20.99
CA SER A 235 15.73 -10.97 21.86
C SER A 235 14.26 -11.23 21.54
N TYR A 236 13.50 -10.17 21.27
CA TYR A 236 12.09 -10.31 20.92
C TYR A 236 11.88 -10.93 19.53
N VAL A 237 12.65 -10.47 18.54
CA VAL A 237 12.61 -11.00 17.16
C VAL A 237 12.96 -12.48 17.15
N THR A 238 14.01 -12.89 17.87
CA THR A 238 14.45 -14.30 17.91
C THR A 238 13.49 -15.19 18.70
N GLY A 239 12.84 -14.65 19.73
CA GLY A 239 11.86 -15.36 20.56
C GLY A 239 10.48 -15.56 19.92
N THR A 240 10.11 -14.74 18.94
CA THR A 240 8.77 -14.80 18.31
C THR A 240 8.87 -15.33 16.87
N PRO A 241 8.45 -16.57 16.57
CA PRO A 241 8.66 -17.20 15.25
C PRO A 241 8.11 -16.39 14.07
N VAL A 242 6.92 -15.78 14.23
CA VAL A 242 6.29 -14.95 13.19
C VAL A 242 7.12 -13.70 12.92
N VAL A 243 7.52 -12.99 13.97
CA VAL A 243 8.35 -11.77 13.86
C VAL A 243 9.72 -12.11 13.26
N ARG A 244 10.35 -13.21 13.67
CA ARG A 244 11.59 -13.70 13.04
C ARG A 244 11.42 -13.89 11.53
N GLY A 245 10.36 -14.58 11.13
CA GLY A 245 10.04 -14.79 9.71
C GLY A 245 9.83 -13.47 8.96
N LEU A 246 9.17 -12.49 9.60
CA LEU A 246 8.94 -11.16 9.02
C LEU A 246 10.26 -10.41 8.83
N VAL A 247 11.14 -10.41 9.82
CA VAL A 247 12.44 -9.73 9.74
C VAL A 247 13.30 -10.35 8.63
N VAL A 248 13.41 -11.68 8.60
CA VAL A 248 14.18 -12.38 7.57
C VAL A 248 13.60 -12.10 6.17
N GLY A 249 12.27 -12.12 6.02
CA GLY A 249 11.63 -11.85 4.73
C GLY A 249 11.76 -10.38 4.28
N ILE A 250 11.61 -9.42 5.18
CA ILE A 250 11.80 -7.99 4.89
C ILE A 250 13.26 -7.73 4.47
N SER A 251 14.23 -8.26 5.22
CA SER A 251 15.65 -8.17 4.87
C SER A 251 15.94 -8.84 3.53
N GLY A 252 15.34 -10.00 3.25
CA GLY A 252 15.46 -10.70 1.96
C GLY A 252 14.93 -9.90 0.77
N ALA A 253 13.79 -9.22 0.93
CA ALA A 253 13.24 -8.33 -0.10
C ALA A 253 14.18 -7.17 -0.43
N PHE A 254 14.79 -6.57 0.60
CA PHE A 254 15.75 -5.47 0.42
C PHE A 254 17.06 -5.96 -0.20
N ALA A 255 17.57 -7.12 0.22
CA ALA A 255 18.71 -7.75 -0.43
C ALA A 255 18.44 -7.97 -1.93
N ALA A 256 17.24 -8.45 -2.29
CA ALA A 256 16.87 -8.65 -3.69
C ALA A 256 16.94 -7.35 -4.51
N GLY A 257 16.35 -6.26 -4.02
CA GLY A 257 16.44 -4.94 -4.68
C GLY A 257 17.87 -4.40 -4.70
N ALA A 258 18.64 -4.60 -3.62
CA ALA A 258 20.04 -4.20 -3.50
C ALA A 258 20.93 -4.84 -4.58
N VAL A 259 20.72 -6.12 -4.89
CA VAL A 259 21.47 -6.82 -5.94
C VAL A 259 21.22 -6.18 -7.30
N VAL A 260 19.97 -5.84 -7.62
CA VAL A 260 19.64 -5.17 -8.90
C VAL A 260 20.29 -3.79 -8.99
N ILE A 261 20.27 -3.02 -7.90
CA ILE A 261 20.90 -1.69 -7.87
C ILE A 261 22.43 -1.82 -8.00
N GLY A 262 23.05 -2.69 -7.19
CA GLY A 262 24.51 -2.83 -7.15
C GLY A 262 25.10 -3.36 -8.46
N LEU A 263 24.39 -4.28 -9.12
CA LEU A 263 24.80 -4.85 -10.40
C LEU A 263 24.20 -4.12 -11.61
N GLY A 264 23.32 -3.15 -11.39
CA GLY A 264 22.51 -2.54 -12.44
C GLY A 264 23.36 -1.90 -13.53
N ARG A 265 24.44 -1.18 -13.17
CA ARG A 265 25.33 -0.55 -14.14
C ARG A 265 26.03 -1.58 -15.03
N THR A 266 26.57 -2.64 -14.42
CA THR A 266 27.26 -3.73 -15.15
C THR A 266 26.28 -4.49 -16.03
N TYR A 267 25.11 -4.83 -15.49
CA TYR A 267 24.06 -5.56 -16.21
C TYR A 267 23.59 -4.79 -17.45
N VAL A 268 23.34 -3.49 -17.34
CA VAL A 268 22.91 -2.65 -18.47
C VAL A 268 23.99 -2.46 -19.51
N GLU A 269 25.27 -2.41 -19.12
CA GLU A 269 26.39 -2.37 -20.07
C GLU A 269 26.40 -3.62 -20.94
N ASP A 270 26.17 -4.78 -20.34
CA ASP A 270 26.12 -6.05 -21.06
C ASP A 270 24.88 -6.16 -21.98
N LEU A 271 23.87 -5.30 -21.78
CA LEU A 271 22.70 -5.15 -22.65
C LEU A 271 22.89 -4.07 -23.73
N ASP A 272 24.08 -3.45 -23.83
CA ASP A 272 24.39 -2.36 -24.76
C ASP A 272 23.45 -1.14 -24.63
N ALA A 273 22.94 -0.89 -23.41
CA ALA A 273 21.98 0.18 -23.15
C ALA A 273 22.61 1.46 -22.57
N GLY A 274 23.91 1.42 -22.24
CA GLY A 274 24.72 2.55 -21.76
C GLY A 274 24.20 3.20 -20.47
N ASP A 275 24.71 4.38 -20.13
CA ASP A 275 24.30 5.11 -18.92
C ASP A 275 22.81 5.49 -18.90
N PRO A 276 22.16 5.87 -20.02
CA PRO A 276 20.71 6.11 -20.03
C PRO A 276 19.91 4.86 -19.65
N GLY A 277 20.32 3.68 -20.12
CA GLY A 277 19.70 2.41 -19.75
C GLY A 277 19.81 2.11 -18.25
N TYR A 278 20.88 2.56 -17.60
CA TYR A 278 21.09 2.36 -16.17
C TYR A 278 20.11 3.21 -15.36
N GLY A 279 19.92 4.47 -15.74
CA GLY A 279 18.91 5.33 -15.15
C GLY A 279 17.48 4.79 -15.36
N VAL A 280 17.17 4.24 -16.55
CA VAL A 280 15.86 3.61 -16.84
C VAL A 280 15.62 2.38 -15.97
N LEU A 281 16.59 1.46 -15.88
CA LEU A 281 16.47 0.25 -15.08
C LEU A 281 16.32 0.59 -13.58
N PHE A 282 17.11 1.53 -13.08
CA PHE A 282 17.02 2.01 -11.70
C PHE A 282 15.66 2.64 -11.41
N GLY A 283 15.20 3.53 -12.30
CA GLY A 283 13.87 4.14 -12.21
C GLY A 283 12.74 3.11 -12.25
N ALA A 284 12.88 2.06 -13.06
CA ALA A 284 11.92 0.96 -13.14
C ALA A 284 11.78 0.18 -11.82
N VAL A 285 12.88 -0.15 -11.14
CA VAL A 285 12.85 -0.83 -9.84
C VAL A 285 12.13 0.03 -8.80
N PHE A 286 12.51 1.31 -8.66
CA PHE A 286 11.90 2.21 -7.67
C PHE A 286 10.46 2.61 -8.05
N GLY A 287 10.14 2.69 -9.34
CA GLY A 287 8.78 2.93 -9.83
C GLY A 287 7.87 1.75 -9.51
N GLY A 288 8.34 0.53 -9.80
CA GLY A 288 7.70 -0.69 -9.36
C GLY A 288 7.48 -0.70 -7.85
N LEU A 289 8.52 -0.39 -7.05
CA LEU A 289 8.46 -0.33 -5.59
C LEU A 289 7.36 0.62 -5.11
N ALA A 290 7.31 1.84 -5.63
CA ALA A 290 6.29 2.83 -5.30
C ALA A 290 4.87 2.34 -5.66
N LEU A 291 4.69 1.75 -6.84
CA LEU A 291 3.41 1.17 -7.28
C LEU A 291 2.99 0.01 -6.36
N GLY A 292 3.93 -0.87 -5.98
CA GLY A 292 3.69 -1.98 -5.07
C GLY A 292 3.24 -1.52 -3.69
N MET A 293 3.92 -0.52 -3.12
CA MET A 293 3.54 0.05 -1.82
C MET A 293 2.17 0.72 -1.86
N GLY A 294 1.85 1.45 -2.92
CA GLY A 294 0.61 2.22 -3.02
C GLY A 294 -0.63 1.41 -3.42
N PHE A 295 -0.47 0.45 -4.33
CA PHE A 295 -1.60 -0.21 -4.97
C PHE A 295 -1.74 -1.70 -4.63
N ALA A 296 -0.67 -2.41 -4.26
CA ALA A 296 -0.78 -3.86 -4.05
C ALA A 296 -1.83 -4.27 -2.99
N PRO A 297 -1.95 -3.61 -1.81
CA PRO A 297 -2.98 -3.97 -0.84
C PRO A 297 -4.41 -3.75 -1.35
N ARG A 298 -4.60 -2.84 -2.30
CA ARG A 298 -5.91 -2.56 -2.93
C ARG A 298 -6.19 -3.55 -4.05
N ILE A 299 -5.22 -3.76 -4.94
CA ILE A 299 -5.30 -4.68 -6.08
C ILE A 299 -5.50 -6.12 -5.60
N PHE A 300 -4.85 -6.51 -4.51
CA PHE A 300 -4.87 -7.86 -3.95
C PHE A 300 -5.65 -7.93 -2.63
N SER A 301 -6.76 -7.20 -2.54
CA SER A 301 -7.60 -7.10 -1.33
C SER A 301 -8.18 -8.44 -0.84
N GLY A 302 -8.28 -9.45 -1.72
CA GLY A 302 -8.72 -10.80 -1.37
C GLY A 302 -7.66 -11.65 -0.66
N LEU A 303 -6.38 -11.28 -0.77
CA LEU A 303 -5.26 -11.94 -0.08
C LEU A 303 -5.13 -11.39 1.34
N SER A 304 -4.84 -12.28 2.30
CA SER A 304 -4.42 -11.86 3.64
C SER A 304 -3.08 -11.11 3.56
N ARG A 305 -2.80 -10.24 4.53
CA ARG A 305 -1.49 -9.52 4.58
C ARG A 305 -0.31 -10.48 4.65
N ARG A 306 -0.49 -11.62 5.33
CA ARG A 306 0.52 -12.69 5.46
C ARG A 306 0.81 -13.36 4.11
N ARG A 307 -0.24 -13.71 3.35
CA ARG A 307 -0.10 -14.26 1.99
C ARG A 307 0.45 -13.23 1.01
N LEU A 308 0.01 -11.98 1.07
CA LEU A 308 0.52 -10.91 0.20
C LEU A 308 2.01 -10.65 0.44
N PHE A 309 2.46 -10.66 1.70
CA PHE A 309 3.86 -10.57 2.09
C PHE A 309 4.70 -11.69 1.46
N ALA A 310 4.31 -12.95 1.68
CA ALA A 310 5.06 -14.09 1.20
C ALA A 310 5.02 -14.23 -0.34
N ALA A 311 3.87 -13.98 -0.97
CA ALA A 311 3.74 -13.97 -2.43
C ALA A 311 4.62 -12.89 -3.07
N GLY A 312 4.68 -11.69 -2.49
CA GLY A 312 5.55 -10.63 -2.97
C GLY A 312 7.04 -11.00 -2.86
N LEU A 313 7.44 -11.71 -1.81
CA LEU A 313 8.84 -12.12 -1.66
C LEU A 313 9.24 -13.19 -2.68
N VAL A 314 8.38 -14.20 -2.90
CA VAL A 314 8.56 -15.18 -3.97
C VAL A 314 8.57 -14.49 -5.33
N GLY A 315 7.63 -13.58 -5.59
CA GLY A 315 7.56 -12.80 -6.82
C GLY A 315 8.81 -11.96 -7.08
N SER A 316 9.43 -11.40 -6.04
CA SER A 316 10.69 -10.67 -6.14
C SER A 316 11.85 -11.59 -6.55
N GLY A 317 11.91 -12.80 -5.97
CA GLY A 317 12.88 -13.83 -6.37
C GLY A 317 12.69 -14.31 -7.81
N VAL A 318 11.45 -14.52 -8.24
CA VAL A 318 11.12 -14.85 -9.65
C VAL A 318 11.51 -13.71 -10.58
N GLY A 319 11.26 -12.45 -10.21
CA GLY A 319 11.69 -11.28 -10.96
C GLY A 319 13.21 -11.21 -11.12
N LEU A 320 13.97 -11.49 -10.06
CA LEU A 320 15.43 -11.55 -10.11
C LEU A 320 15.93 -12.66 -11.05
N ALA A 321 15.32 -13.85 -10.98
CA ALA A 321 15.64 -14.93 -11.91
C ALA A 321 15.33 -14.52 -13.36
N GLY A 322 14.21 -13.83 -13.58
CA GLY A 322 13.88 -13.24 -14.87
C GLY A 322 14.97 -12.29 -15.38
N LEU A 323 15.42 -11.34 -14.56
CA LEU A 323 16.51 -10.43 -14.92
C LEU A 323 17.81 -11.17 -15.26
N SER A 324 18.14 -12.24 -14.54
CA SER A 324 19.36 -13.02 -14.83
C SER A 324 19.35 -13.75 -16.19
N LEU A 325 18.17 -13.94 -16.80
CA LEU A 325 18.02 -14.73 -18.02
C LEU A 325 17.78 -13.85 -19.27
N ILE A 326 17.39 -12.59 -19.08
CA ILE A 326 16.97 -11.72 -20.18
C ILE A 326 18.15 -10.89 -20.69
N GLN A 327 18.28 -10.86 -22.02
CA GLN A 327 19.33 -10.12 -22.73
C GLN A 327 18.78 -8.90 -23.51
N GLN A 328 17.57 -8.44 -23.17
CA GLN A 328 16.92 -7.29 -23.81
C GLN A 328 16.50 -6.27 -22.74
N ILE A 329 16.91 -5.01 -22.93
CA ILE A 329 16.69 -3.95 -21.93
C ILE A 329 15.21 -3.62 -21.73
N GLU A 330 14.39 -3.74 -22.76
CA GLU A 330 12.95 -3.46 -22.71
C GLU A 330 12.24 -4.45 -21.79
N ILE A 331 12.51 -5.74 -22.01
CA ILE A 331 11.96 -6.82 -21.19
C ILE A 331 12.53 -6.74 -19.77
N ALA A 332 13.84 -6.48 -19.63
CA ALA A 332 14.47 -6.31 -18.33
C ALA A 332 13.84 -5.16 -17.52
N THR A 333 13.54 -4.04 -18.18
CA THR A 333 12.86 -2.89 -17.55
C THR A 333 11.46 -3.30 -17.06
N MET A 334 10.70 -4.04 -17.87
CA MET A 334 9.37 -4.51 -17.49
C MET A 334 9.41 -5.48 -16.30
N ILE A 335 10.39 -6.39 -16.28
CA ILE A 335 10.63 -7.31 -15.16
C ILE A 335 11.08 -6.53 -13.91
N ALA A 336 11.91 -5.50 -14.06
CA ALA A 336 12.36 -4.65 -12.95
C ALA A 336 11.18 -3.91 -12.29
N ILE A 337 10.20 -3.44 -13.07
CA ILE A 337 8.95 -2.87 -12.54
C ILE A 337 8.17 -3.93 -11.73
N LEU A 338 8.01 -5.14 -12.27
CA LEU A 338 7.30 -6.22 -11.59
C LEU A 338 8.01 -6.66 -10.31
N LEU A 339 9.34 -6.79 -10.35
CA LEU A 339 10.19 -7.06 -9.19
C LEU A 339 10.01 -5.98 -8.13
N GLY A 340 10.12 -4.71 -8.52
CA GLY A 340 9.88 -3.58 -7.64
C GLY A 340 8.48 -3.64 -7.01
N PHE A 341 7.45 -3.90 -7.82
CA PHE A 341 6.07 -4.02 -7.34
C PHE A 341 5.92 -5.13 -6.28
N CYS A 342 6.49 -6.31 -6.53
CA CYS A 342 6.51 -7.42 -5.60
C CYS A 342 7.28 -7.09 -4.30
N ALA A 343 8.42 -6.41 -4.41
CA ALA A 343 9.20 -5.95 -3.26
C ALA A 343 8.43 -4.91 -2.44
N GLY A 344 7.73 -3.99 -3.10
CA GLY A 344 6.91 -2.95 -2.46
C GLY A 344 5.69 -3.52 -1.75
N ALA A 345 5.00 -4.47 -2.39
CA ALA A 345 3.89 -5.22 -1.78
C ALA A 345 4.34 -5.98 -0.52
N SER A 346 5.52 -6.61 -0.58
CA SER A 346 6.13 -7.29 0.56
C SER A 346 6.49 -6.31 1.66
N TRP A 347 7.12 -5.18 1.34
CA TRP A 347 7.51 -4.19 2.33
C TRP A 347 6.30 -3.65 3.12
N VAL A 348 5.28 -3.15 2.43
CA VAL A 348 4.10 -2.57 3.09
C VAL A 348 3.36 -3.62 3.93
N SER A 349 3.21 -4.84 3.40
CA SER A 349 2.54 -5.92 4.12
C SER A 349 3.34 -6.36 5.34
N GLY A 350 4.65 -6.49 5.20
CA GLY A 350 5.57 -6.88 6.28
C GLY A 350 5.66 -5.85 7.39
N GLN A 351 5.79 -4.56 7.06
CA GLN A 351 5.77 -3.47 8.04
C GLN A 351 4.45 -3.40 8.79
N THR A 352 3.32 -3.58 8.10
CA THR A 352 2.02 -3.58 8.77
C THR A 352 1.87 -4.79 9.69
N LEU A 353 2.27 -5.99 9.24
CA LEU A 353 2.23 -7.20 10.08
C LEU A 353 3.12 -7.04 11.31
N LEU A 354 4.32 -6.49 11.15
CA LEU A 354 5.21 -6.22 12.27
C LEU A 354 4.57 -5.25 13.28
N GLY A 355 3.87 -4.21 12.80
CA GLY A 355 3.15 -3.28 13.66
C GLY A 355 1.99 -3.91 14.45
N LEU A 356 1.32 -4.90 13.86
CA LEU A 356 0.20 -5.63 14.47
C LEU A 356 0.65 -6.72 15.46
N GLU A 357 1.78 -7.37 15.20
CA GLU A 357 2.28 -8.48 16.05
C GLU A 357 3.12 -7.97 17.24
N VAL A 358 3.74 -6.79 17.14
CA VAL A 358 4.62 -6.25 18.19
C VAL A 358 3.80 -5.41 19.20
N PRO A 359 3.84 -5.74 20.50
CA PRO A 359 3.14 -4.98 21.52
C PRO A 359 3.68 -3.54 21.66
N ASP A 360 2.82 -2.60 22.06
CA ASP A 360 3.11 -1.16 22.10
C ASP A 360 4.40 -0.82 22.86
N ASN A 361 4.67 -1.49 23.99
CA ASN A 361 5.84 -1.27 24.84
C ASN A 361 7.17 -1.72 24.19
N LEU A 362 7.13 -2.62 23.21
CA LEU A 362 8.31 -3.13 22.50
C LEU A 362 8.40 -2.65 21.04
N ARG A 363 7.37 -1.95 20.54
CA ARG A 363 7.27 -1.51 19.14
C ARG A 363 8.47 -0.67 18.71
N GLY A 364 8.78 0.40 19.44
CA GLY A 364 9.89 1.30 19.08
C GLY A 364 11.25 0.58 18.99
N ARG A 365 11.54 -0.30 19.95
CA ARG A 365 12.82 -1.05 20.03
C ARG A 365 12.93 -2.08 18.92
N THR A 366 11.86 -2.83 18.69
CA THR A 366 11.79 -3.84 17.62
C THR A 366 11.92 -3.17 16.25
N PHE A 367 11.19 -2.09 16.01
CA PHE A 367 11.28 -1.35 14.74
C PHE A 367 12.68 -0.77 14.50
N ALA A 368 13.31 -0.20 15.53
CA ALA A 368 14.68 0.29 15.42
C ALA A 368 15.67 -0.83 15.02
N PHE A 369 15.54 -2.00 15.65
CA PHE A 369 16.34 -3.17 15.29
C PHE A 369 16.09 -3.62 13.85
N VAL A 370 14.83 -3.77 13.43
CA VAL A 370 14.47 -4.20 12.07
C VAL A 370 14.99 -3.22 11.02
N GLN A 371 14.81 -1.92 11.24
CA GLN A 371 15.31 -0.89 10.32
C GLN A 371 16.85 -0.91 10.23
N SER A 372 17.54 -1.11 11.35
CA SER A 372 18.99 -1.28 11.34
C SER A 372 19.41 -2.53 10.57
N ALA A 373 18.75 -3.67 10.79
CA ALA A 373 19.03 -4.90 10.07
C ALA A 373 18.82 -4.75 8.56
N VAL A 374 17.73 -4.11 8.14
CA VAL A 374 17.44 -3.83 6.73
C VAL A 374 18.52 -2.95 6.10
N ARG A 375 18.90 -1.85 6.77
CA ARG A 375 19.96 -0.96 6.28
C ARG A 375 21.30 -1.70 6.16
N THR A 376 21.66 -2.50 7.15
CA THR A 376 22.90 -3.31 7.13
C THR A 376 22.88 -4.34 6.00
N VAL A 377 21.76 -5.05 5.81
CA VAL A 377 21.64 -6.04 4.72
C VAL A 377 21.69 -5.39 3.34
N LEU A 378 20.97 -4.28 3.15
CA LEU A 378 21.00 -3.48 1.92
C LEU A 378 22.44 -3.06 1.59
N ALA A 379 23.12 -2.49 2.57
CA ALA A 379 24.48 -2.04 2.49
C ALA A 379 25.49 -3.15 2.15
N LEU A 380 25.45 -4.27 2.89
CA LEU A 380 26.32 -5.42 2.65
C LEU A 380 26.07 -6.01 1.26
N THR A 381 24.81 -6.08 0.84
CA THR A 381 24.45 -6.64 -0.47
C THR A 381 24.93 -5.74 -1.61
N LEU A 382 24.73 -4.43 -1.51
CA LEU A 382 25.25 -3.44 -2.47
C LEU A 382 26.78 -3.50 -2.59
N ALA A 383 27.47 -3.71 -1.46
CA ALA A 383 28.91 -3.84 -1.44
C ALA A 383 29.36 -5.18 -2.06
N VAL A 384 28.81 -6.30 -1.62
CA VAL A 384 29.32 -7.65 -1.97
C VAL A 384 28.94 -8.08 -3.39
N ALA A 385 27.75 -7.73 -3.87
CA ALA A 385 27.26 -8.24 -5.15
C ALA A 385 28.18 -7.91 -6.34
N PRO A 386 28.68 -6.66 -6.53
CA PRO A 386 29.63 -6.35 -7.60
C PRO A 386 30.95 -7.11 -7.47
N PHE A 387 31.51 -7.27 -6.25
CA PHE A 387 32.72 -8.06 -6.07
C PHE A 387 32.51 -9.53 -6.45
N LEU A 388 31.36 -10.11 -6.08
CA LEU A 388 31.02 -11.47 -6.46
C LEU A 388 30.87 -11.61 -8.00
N ALA A 389 30.21 -10.65 -8.64
CA ALA A 389 30.10 -10.60 -10.10
C ALA A 389 31.47 -10.46 -10.79
N GLY A 390 32.32 -9.57 -10.29
CA GLY A 390 33.69 -9.40 -10.78
C GLY A 390 34.54 -10.67 -10.62
N ALA A 391 34.40 -11.38 -9.50
CA ALA A 391 35.12 -12.63 -9.24
C ALA A 391 34.66 -13.80 -10.13
N ILE A 392 33.37 -13.84 -10.49
CA ILE A 392 32.83 -14.83 -11.43
C ILE A 392 33.34 -14.56 -12.86
N GLY A 393 33.46 -13.28 -13.23
CA GLY A 393 33.91 -12.84 -14.55
C GLY A 393 32.90 -13.11 -15.67
N ARG A 394 33.34 -13.00 -16.92
CA ARG A 394 32.54 -13.35 -18.12
C ARG A 394 32.82 -14.81 -18.50
N GLN A 395 31.77 -15.62 -18.57
CA GLN A 395 31.83 -17.02 -18.97
C GLN A 395 31.16 -17.18 -20.34
N THR A 396 31.89 -17.66 -21.33
CA THR A 396 31.33 -17.94 -22.67
C THR A 396 31.21 -19.44 -22.87
N VAL A 397 29.97 -19.94 -22.90
CA VAL A 397 29.66 -21.34 -23.16
C VAL A 397 29.28 -21.48 -24.63
N ARG A 398 30.10 -22.20 -25.40
CA ARG A 398 29.78 -22.54 -26.80
C ARG A 398 28.91 -23.79 -26.81
N VAL A 399 27.67 -23.66 -27.32
CA VAL A 399 26.74 -24.77 -27.55
C VAL A 399 26.46 -24.85 -29.05
N GLY A 400 27.17 -25.75 -29.74
CA GLY A 400 27.14 -25.81 -31.21
C GLY A 400 27.67 -24.53 -31.85
N ASP A 401 26.98 -24.00 -32.88
CA ASP A 401 27.30 -22.73 -33.55
C ASP A 401 26.87 -21.48 -32.76
N ARG A 402 26.25 -21.64 -31.59
CA ARG A 402 25.80 -20.53 -30.74
C ARG A 402 26.71 -20.37 -29.54
N SER A 403 27.29 -19.18 -29.37
CA SER A 403 28.00 -18.80 -28.15
C SER A 403 27.02 -18.10 -27.20
N LEU A 404 26.82 -18.67 -26.02
CA LEU A 404 26.03 -18.08 -24.94
C LEU A 404 26.99 -17.47 -23.93
N SER A 405 27.04 -16.14 -23.84
CA SER A 405 27.84 -15.43 -22.84
C SER A 405 26.98 -15.18 -21.60
N TYR A 406 27.41 -15.70 -20.45
CA TYR A 406 26.86 -15.36 -19.14
C TYR A 406 27.88 -14.52 -18.38
N ASN A 407 27.42 -13.36 -17.92
CA ASN A 407 28.22 -12.44 -17.13
C ASN A 407 28.09 -12.75 -15.64
N GLY A 408 29.09 -12.35 -14.84
CA GLY A 408 29.06 -12.56 -13.40
C GLY A 408 27.90 -11.84 -12.71
N ALA A 409 27.40 -10.75 -13.31
CA ALA A 409 26.22 -10.03 -12.84
C ALA A 409 24.95 -10.91 -12.88
N ALA A 410 24.65 -11.55 -14.02
CA ALA A 410 23.51 -12.44 -14.17
C ALA A 410 23.61 -13.65 -13.23
N LEU A 411 24.78 -14.27 -13.12
CA LEU A 411 24.95 -15.40 -12.20
C LEU A 411 24.76 -14.98 -10.74
N THR A 412 25.26 -13.80 -10.36
CA THR A 412 25.04 -13.23 -9.02
C THR A 412 23.56 -12.92 -8.78
N MET A 413 22.84 -12.35 -9.76
CA MET A 413 21.39 -12.16 -9.69
C MET A 413 20.64 -13.48 -9.55
N LEU A 414 21.07 -14.55 -10.23
CA LEU A 414 20.47 -15.88 -10.13
C LEU A 414 20.68 -16.50 -8.74
N ILE A 415 21.89 -16.40 -8.16
CA ILE A 415 22.15 -16.83 -6.78
C ILE A 415 21.24 -16.06 -5.81
N ALA A 416 21.15 -14.74 -5.96
CA ALA A 416 20.27 -13.90 -5.16
C ALA A 416 18.78 -14.28 -5.35
N ALA A 417 18.37 -14.63 -6.57
CA ALA A 417 17.02 -15.10 -6.87
C ALA A 417 16.67 -16.39 -6.12
N VAL A 418 17.60 -17.36 -6.09
CA VAL A 418 17.43 -18.62 -5.36
C VAL A 418 17.33 -18.36 -3.86
N VAL A 419 18.18 -17.49 -3.30
CA VAL A 419 18.12 -17.11 -1.88
C VAL A 419 16.80 -16.42 -1.55
N ALA A 420 16.43 -15.36 -2.28
CA ALA A 420 15.20 -14.61 -2.07
C ALA A 420 13.95 -15.47 -2.25
N GLY A 421 13.91 -16.30 -3.29
CA GLY A 421 12.82 -17.24 -3.55
C GLY A 421 12.70 -18.31 -2.45
N SER A 422 13.82 -18.83 -1.94
CA SER A 422 13.82 -19.78 -0.82
C SER A 422 13.30 -19.15 0.46
N ILE A 423 13.73 -17.92 0.79
CA ILE A 423 13.19 -17.16 1.92
C ILE A 423 11.69 -16.91 1.73
N GLY A 424 11.26 -16.56 0.52
CA GLY A 424 9.85 -16.40 0.16
C GLY A 424 9.03 -17.66 0.37
N LEU A 425 9.53 -18.81 -0.05
CA LEU A 425 8.87 -20.11 0.11
C LEU A 425 8.79 -20.53 1.60
N VAL A 426 9.84 -20.27 2.37
CA VAL A 426 9.84 -20.51 3.83
C VAL A 426 8.84 -19.59 4.52
N ALA A 427 8.83 -18.29 4.19
CA ALA A 427 7.87 -17.33 4.70
C ALA A 427 6.43 -17.73 4.35
N TRP A 428 6.20 -18.20 3.11
CA TRP A 428 4.90 -18.74 2.70
C TRP A 428 4.44 -19.88 3.59
N ARG A 429 5.31 -20.88 3.79
CA ARG A 429 4.98 -22.05 4.63
C ARG A 429 4.74 -21.70 6.09
N GLN A 430 5.45 -20.71 6.64
CA GLN A 430 5.32 -20.32 8.04
C GLN A 430 4.16 -19.36 8.32
N MET A 431 3.75 -18.56 7.33
CA MET A 431 2.79 -17.47 7.54
C MET A 431 1.43 -17.71 6.88
N ASP A 432 1.25 -18.78 6.09
CA ASP A 432 -0.04 -19.09 5.49
C ASP A 432 -1.12 -19.27 6.57
N ASP A 433 -2.03 -18.31 6.63
CA ASP A 433 -3.13 -18.24 7.59
C ASP A 433 -4.42 -18.90 7.07
N ARG A 434 -4.41 -19.43 5.84
CA ARG A 434 -5.56 -20.14 5.23
C ARG A 434 -5.13 -21.47 4.60
N PRO A 435 -4.57 -22.40 5.39
CA PRO A 435 -4.12 -23.69 4.86
C PRO A 435 -5.26 -24.42 4.14
N GLY A 436 -4.98 -24.93 2.93
CA GLY A 436 -5.96 -25.63 2.08
C GLY A 436 -6.74 -24.74 1.12
N VAL A 437 -6.70 -23.40 1.24
CA VAL A 437 -7.28 -22.49 0.24
C VAL A 437 -6.25 -22.19 -0.86
N PRO A 438 -6.50 -22.52 -2.14
CA PRO A 438 -5.57 -22.24 -3.23
C PRO A 438 -5.28 -20.73 -3.37
N PHE A 439 -4.02 -20.35 -3.55
CA PHE A 439 -3.59 -18.97 -3.75
C PHE A 439 -4.41 -18.24 -4.84
N TRP A 440 -4.61 -18.90 -5.99
CA TRP A 440 -5.35 -18.34 -7.12
C TRP A 440 -6.81 -18.03 -6.80
N ARG A 441 -7.41 -18.67 -5.80
CA ARG A 441 -8.78 -18.35 -5.37
C ARG A 441 -8.84 -16.98 -4.71
N ASP A 442 -7.88 -16.66 -3.85
CA ASP A 442 -7.80 -15.35 -3.17
C ASP A 442 -7.39 -14.24 -4.16
N VAL A 443 -6.50 -14.55 -5.11
CA VAL A 443 -6.17 -13.65 -6.21
C VAL A 443 -7.42 -13.35 -7.04
N ARG A 444 -8.17 -14.37 -7.47
CA ARG A 444 -9.40 -14.18 -8.25
C ARG A 444 -10.48 -13.40 -7.49
N LYS A 445 -10.60 -13.59 -6.17
CA LYS A 445 -11.48 -12.77 -5.32
C LYS A 445 -11.10 -11.29 -5.32
N SER A 446 -9.83 -10.97 -5.54
CA SER A 446 -9.35 -9.58 -5.56
C SER A 446 -9.74 -8.85 -6.86
N PHE A 447 -9.91 -9.58 -7.97
CA PHE A 447 -10.24 -9.03 -9.28
C PHE A 447 -11.68 -9.26 -9.72
N GLY A 448 -12.44 -10.12 -9.03
CA GLY A 448 -13.85 -10.38 -9.31
C GLY A 448 -14.75 -9.72 -8.27
N LYS A 449 -15.94 -9.26 -8.67
CA LYS A 449 -17.07 -9.20 -7.73
C LYS A 449 -17.23 -10.62 -7.21
N THR A 450 -17.09 -10.88 -5.91
CA THR A 450 -17.39 -12.22 -5.40
C THR A 450 -18.81 -12.56 -5.85
N PRO A 451 -19.03 -13.64 -6.60
CA PRO A 451 -20.37 -13.96 -7.08
C PRO A 451 -21.28 -14.14 -5.87
N GLY A 452 -22.47 -13.54 -5.90
CA GLY A 452 -23.46 -13.78 -4.87
C GLY A 452 -23.74 -15.26 -4.72
N VAL A 453 -23.98 -15.71 -3.49
CA VAL A 453 -24.44 -17.07 -3.22
C VAL A 453 -25.96 -17.07 -3.38
N TYR A 454 -26.44 -17.67 -4.45
CA TYR A 454 -27.87 -17.88 -4.65
C TYR A 454 -28.30 -19.20 -4.02
N PRO A 455 -29.48 -19.27 -3.38
CA PRO A 455 -30.03 -20.51 -2.85
C PRO A 455 -30.16 -21.56 -3.96
N THR A 456 -29.72 -22.77 -3.67
CA THR A 456 -29.93 -23.97 -4.52
C THR A 456 -31.04 -24.87 -3.99
N THR A 457 -31.51 -24.61 -2.78
CA THR A 457 -32.64 -25.27 -2.11
C THR A 457 -33.56 -24.18 -1.59
N GLY A 458 -34.87 -24.32 -1.82
CA GLY A 458 -35.84 -23.25 -1.62
C GLY A 458 -35.73 -22.14 -2.67
N LEU A 459 -36.56 -21.10 -2.51
CA LEU A 459 -36.57 -19.92 -3.39
C LEU A 459 -36.55 -18.66 -2.52
N PHE A 460 -35.60 -17.76 -2.74
CA PHE A 460 -35.52 -16.51 -1.99
C PHE A 460 -35.94 -15.31 -2.86
N VAL A 461 -36.94 -14.57 -2.41
CA VAL A 461 -37.50 -13.40 -3.10
C VAL A 461 -37.45 -12.19 -2.17
N ALA A 462 -36.91 -11.07 -2.65
CA ALA A 462 -36.93 -9.80 -1.94
C ALA A 462 -37.89 -8.82 -2.63
N LEU A 463 -38.70 -8.11 -1.86
CA LEU A 463 -39.46 -6.96 -2.34
C LEU A 463 -38.75 -5.69 -1.89
N GLU A 464 -38.37 -4.86 -2.86
CA GLU A 464 -37.64 -3.62 -2.67
C GLU A 464 -38.41 -2.44 -3.27
N GLY A 465 -38.05 -1.23 -2.87
CA GLY A 465 -38.67 0.01 -3.36
C GLY A 465 -38.85 1.07 -2.28
N GLY A 466 -39.18 2.28 -2.72
CA GLY A 466 -39.37 3.44 -1.86
C GLY A 466 -40.58 3.31 -0.91
N GLU A 467 -40.76 4.34 -0.07
CA GLU A 467 -41.89 4.37 0.88
C GLU A 467 -43.23 4.47 0.16
N GLY A 468 -44.23 3.77 0.70
CA GLY A 468 -45.59 3.79 0.16
C GLY A 468 -45.77 3.03 -1.16
N ALA A 469 -44.74 2.35 -1.69
CA ALA A 469 -44.79 1.63 -2.97
C ALA A 469 -45.70 0.37 -2.98
N GLY A 470 -46.23 -0.06 -1.83
CA GLY A 470 -47.15 -1.20 -1.74
C GLY A 470 -46.49 -2.56 -1.50
N LYS A 471 -45.23 -2.61 -1.03
CA LYS A 471 -44.46 -3.83 -0.74
C LYS A 471 -45.21 -4.82 0.17
N SER A 472 -45.77 -4.33 1.28
CA SER A 472 -46.50 -5.17 2.24
C SER A 472 -47.80 -5.74 1.66
N THR A 473 -48.46 -4.99 0.77
CA THR A 473 -49.64 -5.47 0.03
C THR A 473 -49.27 -6.57 -0.96
N GLN A 474 -48.23 -6.35 -1.76
CA GLN A 474 -47.81 -7.30 -2.79
C GLN A 474 -47.22 -8.58 -2.19
N SER A 475 -46.46 -8.48 -1.09
CA SER A 475 -45.96 -9.66 -0.37
C SER A 475 -47.09 -10.51 0.20
N ALA A 476 -48.13 -9.91 0.80
CA ALA A 476 -49.28 -10.65 1.31
C ALA A 476 -50.07 -11.36 0.19
N LEU A 477 -50.28 -10.70 -0.96
CA LEU A 477 -50.91 -11.31 -2.13
C LEU A 477 -50.08 -12.48 -2.68
N LEU A 478 -48.76 -12.30 -2.72
CA LEU A 478 -47.84 -13.32 -3.21
C LEU A 478 -47.81 -14.55 -2.30
N VAL A 479 -47.79 -14.36 -0.98
CA VAL A 479 -47.87 -15.45 0.01
C VAL A 479 -49.11 -16.29 -0.23
N LYS A 480 -50.29 -15.66 -0.26
CA LYS A 480 -51.56 -16.37 -0.48
C LYS A 480 -51.53 -17.17 -1.78
N TRP A 481 -51.08 -16.55 -2.87
CA TRP A 481 -51.02 -17.19 -4.19
C TRP A 481 -50.11 -18.42 -4.24
N LEU A 482 -49.00 -18.41 -3.48
CA LEU A 482 -48.05 -19.52 -3.35
C LEU A 482 -48.59 -20.63 -2.43
N GLU A 483 -49.20 -20.26 -1.30
CA GLU A 483 -49.83 -21.22 -0.37
C GLU A 483 -50.98 -21.96 -1.06
N ASP A 484 -51.81 -21.26 -1.84
CA ASP A 484 -52.87 -21.86 -2.67
C ASP A 484 -52.32 -22.87 -3.71
N ARG A 485 -51.01 -22.85 -3.97
CA ARG A 485 -50.29 -23.79 -4.85
C ARG A 485 -49.54 -24.88 -4.09
N GLY A 486 -49.73 -24.98 -2.78
CA GLY A 486 -49.09 -25.99 -1.94
C GLY A 486 -47.61 -25.73 -1.65
N GLN A 487 -47.12 -24.50 -1.86
CA GLN A 487 -45.75 -24.14 -1.49
C GLN A 487 -45.69 -23.82 0.01
N HIS A 488 -44.59 -24.21 0.67
CA HIS A 488 -44.28 -23.72 2.01
C HIS A 488 -43.66 -22.33 1.91
N VAL A 489 -44.35 -21.32 2.44
CA VAL A 489 -43.94 -19.91 2.31
C VAL A 489 -43.58 -19.34 3.68
N LEU A 490 -42.45 -18.65 3.74
CA LEU A 490 -42.07 -17.82 4.88
C LEU A 490 -42.11 -16.35 4.44
N LEU A 491 -43.02 -15.57 5.01
CA LEU A 491 -42.99 -14.11 4.91
C LEU A 491 -42.19 -13.52 6.06
N THR A 492 -41.23 -12.66 5.72
CA THR A 492 -40.39 -11.97 6.69
C THR A 492 -40.10 -10.51 6.26
N ARG A 493 -39.36 -9.75 7.07
CA ARG A 493 -39.04 -8.34 6.80
C ARG A 493 -37.75 -7.90 7.47
N GLU A 494 -37.10 -6.89 6.90
CA GLU A 494 -35.92 -6.26 7.48
C GLU A 494 -36.08 -4.72 7.58
N PRO A 495 -35.69 -4.10 8.71
CA PRO A 495 -35.29 -4.72 9.97
C PRO A 495 -36.49 -5.22 10.79
N GLY A 496 -36.27 -6.11 11.75
CA GLY A 496 -37.27 -6.42 12.79
C GLY A 496 -37.96 -7.77 12.74
N ALA A 497 -37.44 -8.75 11.99
CA ALA A 497 -37.99 -10.11 11.95
C ALA A 497 -37.52 -11.03 13.09
N THR A 498 -36.47 -10.65 13.83
CA THR A 498 -35.94 -11.40 14.98
C THR A 498 -36.13 -10.60 16.27
N ASP A 499 -35.97 -11.23 17.44
CA ASP A 499 -36.07 -10.50 18.71
C ASP A 499 -35.00 -9.41 18.85
N LEU A 500 -33.76 -9.70 18.45
CA LEU A 500 -32.72 -8.69 18.32
C LEU A 500 -33.11 -7.63 17.28
N GLY A 501 -33.59 -8.05 16.11
CA GLY A 501 -34.01 -7.14 15.05
C GLY A 501 -35.11 -6.17 15.48
N LYS A 502 -36.05 -6.60 16.34
CA LYS A 502 -37.11 -5.73 16.89
C LYS A 502 -36.49 -4.60 17.72
N THR A 503 -35.52 -4.91 18.58
CA THR A 503 -34.79 -3.92 19.36
C THR A 503 -34.00 -2.97 18.47
N LEU A 504 -33.28 -3.51 17.47
CA LEU A 504 -32.51 -2.69 16.53
C LEU A 504 -33.42 -1.78 15.69
N ARG A 505 -34.56 -2.29 15.23
CA ARG A 505 -35.59 -1.53 14.50
C ARG A 505 -36.11 -0.35 15.32
N GLN A 506 -36.40 -0.56 16.61
CA GLN A 506 -36.83 0.52 17.50
C GLN A 506 -35.78 1.63 17.54
N ILE A 507 -34.50 1.28 17.73
CA ILE A 507 -33.40 2.24 17.77
C ILE A 507 -33.33 3.06 16.45
N VAL A 508 -33.36 2.39 15.29
CA VAL A 508 -33.14 3.11 14.01
C VAL A 508 -34.35 3.88 13.50
N LEU A 509 -35.58 3.52 13.88
CA LEU A 509 -36.78 4.18 13.37
C LEU A 509 -37.41 5.19 14.33
N ASP A 510 -37.23 5.02 15.65
CA ASP A 510 -37.83 5.89 16.66
C ASP A 510 -37.24 7.32 16.57
N PRO A 511 -38.06 8.35 16.28
CA PRO A 511 -37.62 9.74 16.29
C PRO A 511 -37.01 10.19 17.62
N ALA A 512 -37.41 9.57 18.75
CA ALA A 512 -36.89 9.88 20.08
C ALA A 512 -35.42 9.47 20.27
N THR A 513 -34.89 8.58 19.42
CA THR A 513 -33.47 8.18 19.44
C THR A 513 -32.54 9.34 19.06
N GLY A 514 -33.05 10.36 18.36
CA GLY A 514 -32.27 11.50 17.89
C GLY A 514 -31.38 11.18 16.69
N ASP A 515 -30.34 11.99 16.49
CA ASP A 515 -29.44 11.86 15.34
C ASP A 515 -28.44 10.70 15.52
N ILE A 516 -28.58 9.68 14.67
CA ILE A 516 -27.63 8.57 14.57
C ILE A 516 -26.62 8.88 13.46
N SER A 517 -25.32 8.75 13.76
CA SER A 517 -24.29 8.88 12.71
C SER A 517 -24.53 7.90 11.57
N HIS A 518 -24.28 8.32 10.32
CA HIS A 518 -24.57 7.49 9.14
C HIS A 518 -23.88 6.11 9.18
N ARG A 519 -22.65 6.05 9.70
CA ARG A 519 -21.91 4.78 9.87
C ARG A 519 -22.56 3.87 10.92
N ALA A 520 -23.02 4.43 12.04
CA ALA A 520 -23.71 3.64 13.06
C ALA A 520 -25.05 3.11 12.54
N GLU A 521 -25.82 3.93 11.82
CA GLU A 521 -27.07 3.51 11.16
C GLU A 521 -26.82 2.32 10.22
N ALA A 522 -25.82 2.41 9.34
CA ALA A 522 -25.45 1.32 8.42
C ALA A 522 -25.03 0.03 9.15
N LEU A 523 -24.27 0.14 10.23
CA LEU A 523 -23.84 -1.02 11.03
C LEU A 523 -25.01 -1.69 11.78
N ILE A 524 -25.98 -0.91 12.26
CA ILE A 524 -27.17 -1.46 12.91
C ILE A 524 -28.03 -2.25 11.91
N TYR A 525 -28.26 -1.72 10.70
CA TYR A 525 -28.94 -2.47 9.65
C TYR A 525 -28.16 -3.75 9.29
N ALA A 526 -26.83 -3.68 9.16
CA ALA A 526 -26.03 -4.88 8.87
C ALA A 526 -26.12 -5.92 10.00
N ALA A 527 -26.18 -5.50 11.26
CA ALA A 527 -26.33 -6.40 12.41
C ALA A 527 -27.69 -7.13 12.42
N ASP A 528 -28.78 -6.41 12.12
CA ASP A 528 -30.11 -7.00 11.97
C ASP A 528 -30.13 -8.06 10.85
N LYS A 529 -29.52 -7.75 9.70
CA LYS A 529 -29.43 -8.69 8.56
C LYS A 529 -28.63 -9.95 8.90
N ALA A 530 -27.51 -9.81 9.59
CA ALA A 530 -26.69 -10.97 9.98
C ALA A 530 -27.51 -11.96 10.82
N GLU A 531 -28.17 -11.45 11.86
CA GLU A 531 -29.01 -12.26 12.74
C GLU A 531 -30.20 -12.86 11.98
N HIS A 532 -30.89 -12.07 11.15
CA HIS A 532 -32.06 -12.52 10.42
C HIS A 532 -31.72 -13.61 9.38
N VAL A 533 -30.60 -13.46 8.67
CA VAL A 533 -30.14 -14.45 7.71
C VAL A 533 -29.82 -15.78 8.39
N ASP A 534 -29.11 -15.75 9.52
CA ASP A 534 -28.67 -16.97 10.20
C ASP A 534 -29.79 -17.68 10.97
N SER A 535 -30.67 -16.92 11.63
CA SER A 535 -31.73 -17.49 12.47
C SER A 535 -33.01 -17.83 11.72
N VAL A 536 -33.32 -17.14 10.61
CA VAL A 536 -34.61 -17.27 9.92
C VAL A 536 -34.46 -17.69 8.45
N ILE A 537 -33.74 -16.92 7.63
CA ILE A 537 -33.73 -17.12 6.17
C ILE A 537 -33.03 -18.42 5.78
N LYS A 538 -31.78 -18.64 6.23
CA LYS A 538 -30.99 -19.84 5.88
C LYS A 538 -31.68 -21.15 6.31
N PRO A 539 -32.22 -21.27 7.55
CA PRO A 539 -32.97 -22.47 7.95
C PRO A 539 -34.17 -22.76 7.04
N ALA A 540 -34.96 -21.73 6.68
CA ALA A 540 -36.13 -21.90 5.83
C ALA A 540 -35.77 -22.32 4.40
N LEU A 541 -34.73 -21.72 3.81
CA LEU A 541 -34.25 -22.12 2.48
C LEU A 541 -33.71 -23.55 2.48
N LYS A 542 -32.98 -23.94 3.53
CA LYS A 542 -32.49 -25.32 3.68
C LYS A 542 -33.62 -26.35 3.77
N ALA A 543 -34.78 -25.95 4.33
CA ALA A 543 -35.98 -26.77 4.37
C ALA A 543 -36.75 -26.81 3.03
N GLY A 544 -36.33 -26.05 2.01
CA GLY A 544 -36.97 -26.01 0.70
C GLY A 544 -38.09 -24.97 0.57
N SER A 545 -38.30 -24.11 1.57
CA SER A 545 -39.36 -23.10 1.56
C SER A 545 -39.10 -21.97 0.55
N VAL A 546 -40.19 -21.32 0.12
CA VAL A 546 -40.15 -20.02 -0.56
C VAL A 546 -40.09 -18.94 0.52
N VAL A 547 -38.97 -18.21 0.61
CA VAL A 547 -38.78 -17.10 1.54
C VAL A 547 -39.03 -15.79 0.82
N ILE A 548 -39.95 -14.99 1.34
CA ILE A 548 -40.28 -13.65 0.84
C ILE A 548 -39.90 -12.65 1.92
N THR A 549 -39.01 -11.71 1.61
CA THR A 549 -38.63 -10.63 2.54
C THR A 549 -39.08 -9.26 2.04
N ASP A 550 -39.72 -8.47 2.90
CA ASP A 550 -39.90 -7.03 2.70
C ASP A 550 -38.59 -6.33 3.09
N ARG A 551 -37.86 -5.87 2.07
CA ARG A 551 -36.49 -5.35 2.09
C ARG A 551 -35.40 -6.39 2.40
N TYR A 552 -34.23 -6.16 1.81
CA TYR A 552 -33.00 -6.91 2.00
C TYR A 552 -31.77 -5.98 1.87
N VAL A 553 -30.65 -6.48 1.34
CA VAL A 553 -29.38 -5.74 1.20
C VAL A 553 -29.51 -4.51 0.31
N ASP A 554 -30.34 -4.56 -0.73
CA ASP A 554 -30.47 -3.45 -1.70
C ASP A 554 -31.04 -2.19 -1.05
N SER A 555 -31.97 -2.35 -0.09
CA SER A 555 -32.42 -1.24 0.77
C SER A 555 -31.25 -0.58 1.52
N ALA A 556 -30.29 -1.35 2.05
CA ALA A 556 -29.14 -0.77 2.74
C ALA A 556 -28.21 0.00 1.78
N LEU A 557 -28.03 -0.51 0.56
CA LEU A 557 -27.25 0.15 -0.47
C LEU A 557 -27.90 1.47 -0.92
N ALA A 558 -29.22 1.47 -1.14
CA ALA A 558 -29.94 2.64 -1.59
C ALA A 558 -30.03 3.73 -0.51
N TYR A 559 -30.41 3.37 0.72
CA TYR A 559 -30.62 4.33 1.81
C TYR A 559 -29.32 4.77 2.46
N GLN A 560 -28.45 3.83 2.86
CA GLN A 560 -27.21 4.17 3.57
C GLN A 560 -26.05 4.45 2.61
N GLY A 561 -25.96 3.79 1.46
CA GLY A 561 -24.94 4.11 0.45
C GLY A 561 -25.23 5.46 -0.21
N SER A 562 -26.30 5.52 -1.01
CA SER A 562 -26.60 6.70 -1.84
C SER A 562 -27.37 7.80 -1.10
N GLY A 563 -28.23 7.44 -0.15
CA GLY A 563 -29.00 8.42 0.63
C GLY A 563 -28.13 9.22 1.61
N ARG A 564 -27.18 8.56 2.29
CA ARG A 564 -26.37 9.11 3.39
C ARG A 564 -24.92 9.51 3.01
N ASP A 565 -24.58 9.54 1.72
CA ASP A 565 -23.24 9.89 1.21
C ASP A 565 -22.11 9.03 1.82
N LEU A 566 -22.39 7.73 2.02
CA LEU A 566 -21.37 6.76 2.38
C LEU A 566 -20.80 6.12 1.11
N ASP A 567 -19.53 5.71 1.15
CA ASP A 567 -18.93 4.96 0.05
C ASP A 567 -19.72 3.65 -0.15
N LEU A 568 -20.34 3.52 -1.32
CA LEU A 568 -21.21 2.39 -1.66
C LEU A 568 -20.47 1.05 -1.54
N SER A 569 -19.17 1.02 -1.85
CA SER A 569 -18.36 -0.19 -1.78
C SER A 569 -18.12 -0.66 -0.34
N ASP A 570 -18.04 0.28 0.61
CA ASP A 570 -17.93 -0.04 2.03
C ASP A 570 -19.24 -0.60 2.59
N VAL A 571 -20.37 0.04 2.26
CA VAL A 571 -21.71 -0.43 2.67
C VAL A 571 -22.00 -1.82 2.07
N GLU A 572 -21.69 -2.02 0.78
CA GLU A 572 -21.83 -3.32 0.13
C GLU A 572 -20.97 -4.38 0.80
N ARG A 573 -19.69 -4.09 1.05
CA ARG A 573 -18.77 -5.05 1.67
C ARG A 573 -19.25 -5.50 3.05
N VAL A 574 -19.74 -4.58 3.89
CA VAL A 574 -20.24 -4.90 5.24
C VAL A 574 -21.51 -5.74 5.16
N ASN A 575 -22.47 -5.36 4.33
CA ASN A 575 -23.72 -6.12 4.19
C ASN A 575 -23.48 -7.52 3.60
N ARG A 576 -22.58 -7.64 2.63
CA ARG A 576 -22.20 -8.93 2.04
C ARG A 576 -21.51 -9.86 3.03
N TRP A 577 -20.66 -9.30 3.89
CA TRP A 577 -20.09 -10.06 5.00
C TRP A 577 -21.17 -10.50 5.99
N ALA A 578 -22.07 -9.58 6.37
CA ALA A 578 -23.17 -9.85 7.30
C ALA A 578 -24.10 -10.98 6.81
N THR A 579 -24.42 -11.02 5.52
CA THR A 579 -25.32 -12.04 4.96
C THR A 579 -24.61 -13.29 4.43
N ALA A 580 -23.29 -13.40 4.64
CA ALA A 580 -22.45 -14.44 4.05
C ALA A 580 -22.66 -14.59 2.52
N ASP A 581 -22.74 -13.45 1.82
CA ASP A 581 -22.96 -13.33 0.38
C ASP A 581 -24.30 -13.87 -0.15
N LEU A 582 -25.26 -14.22 0.72
CA LEU A 582 -26.58 -14.71 0.30
C LEU A 582 -27.34 -13.65 -0.51
N ARG A 583 -27.80 -14.01 -1.70
CA ARG A 583 -28.59 -13.14 -2.59
C ARG A 583 -29.97 -13.73 -2.91
N PRO A 584 -31.01 -12.89 -3.07
CA PRO A 584 -32.30 -13.34 -3.60
C PRO A 584 -32.15 -13.93 -5.00
N ASN A 585 -32.93 -14.96 -5.31
CA ASN A 585 -33.06 -15.46 -6.67
C ASN A 585 -33.77 -14.42 -7.56
N LEU A 586 -34.70 -13.67 -6.97
CA LEU A 586 -35.42 -12.56 -7.59
C LEU A 586 -35.60 -11.40 -6.61
N THR A 587 -35.25 -10.19 -7.03
CA THR A 587 -35.65 -8.94 -6.37
C THR A 587 -36.76 -8.28 -7.18
N VAL A 588 -37.91 -8.05 -6.57
CA VAL A 588 -39.02 -7.30 -7.15
C VAL A 588 -38.91 -5.85 -6.68
N LEU A 589 -38.55 -4.95 -7.59
CA LEU A 589 -38.45 -3.52 -7.33
C LEU A 589 -39.76 -2.83 -7.72
N LEU A 590 -40.50 -2.33 -6.72
CA LEU A 590 -41.68 -1.49 -6.92
C LEU A 590 -41.24 -0.03 -7.08
N ASP A 591 -41.22 0.46 -8.32
CA ASP A 591 -40.83 1.84 -8.63
C ASP A 591 -42.00 2.81 -8.44
N LEU A 592 -41.84 3.74 -7.50
CA LEU A 592 -42.79 4.82 -7.24
C LEU A 592 -42.04 6.12 -7.00
N ALA A 593 -42.49 7.21 -7.60
CA ALA A 593 -41.96 8.54 -7.31
C ALA A 593 -42.18 8.90 -5.82
N PRO A 594 -41.16 9.40 -5.09
CA PRO A 594 -41.27 9.71 -3.66
C PRO A 594 -42.45 10.61 -3.29
N LYS A 595 -42.76 11.61 -4.13
CA LYS A 595 -43.90 12.52 -3.92
C LYS A 595 -45.23 11.78 -3.82
N SER A 596 -45.41 10.71 -4.59
CA SER A 596 -46.64 9.90 -4.59
C SER A 596 -46.69 8.87 -3.45
N GLY A 597 -45.53 8.43 -2.97
CA GLY A 597 -45.40 7.44 -1.91
C GLY A 597 -45.52 8.02 -0.50
N LEU A 598 -44.80 9.12 -0.21
CA LEU A 598 -44.76 9.75 1.12
C LEU A 598 -46.07 10.43 1.53
N GLY A 599 -46.96 10.71 0.57
CA GLY A 599 -48.29 11.27 0.85
C GLY A 599 -49.29 10.26 1.44
N ARG A 600 -48.90 8.98 1.57
CA ARG A 600 -49.76 7.90 2.08
C ARG A 600 -49.64 7.66 3.59
N PHE A 601 -48.75 8.38 4.28
CA PHE A 601 -48.50 8.22 5.72
C PHE A 601 -48.92 9.47 6.49
N GLU A 602 -49.69 9.28 7.57
CA GLU A 602 -50.13 10.38 8.48
C GLU A 602 -49.03 10.75 9.49
N GLU A 603 -48.34 9.75 10.04
CA GLU A 603 -47.15 9.91 10.89
C GLU A 603 -45.93 9.31 10.19
N ARG A 604 -44.77 9.98 10.29
CA ARG A 604 -43.54 9.58 9.61
C ARG A 604 -42.49 9.12 10.61
N ASP A 605 -41.84 8.00 10.31
CA ASP A 605 -40.65 7.57 11.04
C ASP A 605 -39.41 8.42 10.71
N ARG A 606 -38.30 8.19 11.42
CA ARG A 606 -37.06 8.99 11.26
C ARG A 606 -36.50 8.98 9.82
N ILE A 607 -36.72 7.91 9.06
CA ILE A 607 -36.24 7.77 7.67
C ILE A 607 -37.25 8.38 6.69
N GLU A 608 -38.53 8.20 6.93
CA GLU A 608 -39.63 8.83 6.16
C GLU A 608 -39.66 10.36 6.31
N ALA A 609 -39.11 10.87 7.41
CA ALA A 609 -38.96 12.31 7.67
C ALA A 609 -37.79 12.97 6.90
N GLN A 610 -37.01 12.22 6.12
CA GLN A 610 -35.90 12.78 5.33
C GLN A 610 -36.39 13.65 4.16
N SER A 611 -35.48 14.39 3.53
CA SER A 611 -35.81 15.32 2.44
C SER A 611 -36.28 14.60 1.16
N ALA A 612 -37.03 15.31 0.32
CA ALA A 612 -37.44 14.77 -0.99
C ALA A 612 -36.22 14.35 -1.84
N ASP A 613 -35.15 15.14 -1.82
CA ASP A 613 -33.91 14.83 -2.54
C ASP A 613 -33.24 13.54 -2.05
N PHE A 614 -33.33 13.25 -0.74
CA PHE A 614 -32.85 11.98 -0.18
C PHE A 614 -33.60 10.80 -0.81
N HIS A 615 -34.94 10.87 -0.86
CA HIS A 615 -35.74 9.79 -1.42
C HIS A 615 -35.61 9.66 -2.95
N GLU A 616 -35.35 10.75 -3.68
CA GLU A 616 -35.03 10.67 -5.11
C GLU A 616 -33.68 9.99 -5.35
N ARG A 617 -32.65 10.27 -4.54
CA ARG A 617 -31.36 9.54 -4.60
C ARG A 617 -31.53 8.05 -4.29
N VAL A 618 -32.35 7.71 -3.30
CA VAL A 618 -32.70 6.32 -2.96
C VAL A 618 -33.36 5.62 -4.15
N ARG A 619 -34.35 6.25 -4.79
CA ARG A 619 -35.02 5.70 -5.98
C ARG A 619 -34.03 5.49 -7.13
N ALA A 620 -33.20 6.48 -7.42
CA ALA A 620 -32.18 6.37 -8.47
C ALA A 620 -31.22 5.20 -8.21
N ALA A 621 -30.77 5.04 -6.96
CA ALA A 621 -29.89 3.94 -6.58
C ALA A 621 -30.53 2.56 -6.79
N PHE A 622 -31.81 2.38 -6.45
CA PHE A 622 -32.53 1.14 -6.75
C PHE A 622 -32.60 0.83 -8.25
N LEU A 623 -32.87 1.85 -9.08
CA LEU A 623 -32.92 1.69 -10.53
C LEU A 623 -31.54 1.34 -11.12
N GLU A 624 -30.47 1.94 -10.60
CA GLU A 624 -29.09 1.59 -10.98
C GLU A 624 -28.72 0.15 -10.62
N LEU A 625 -29.08 -0.30 -9.40
CA LEU A 625 -28.89 -1.69 -8.97
C LEU A 625 -29.64 -2.66 -9.90
N ALA A 626 -30.90 -2.35 -10.23
CA ALA A 626 -31.70 -3.16 -11.12
C ALA A 626 -31.14 -3.22 -12.56
N ALA A 627 -30.64 -2.10 -13.07
CA ALA A 627 -30.02 -2.03 -14.39
C ALA A 627 -28.70 -2.83 -14.48
N ALA A 628 -27.98 -2.96 -13.36
CA ALA A 628 -26.73 -3.71 -13.30
C ALA A 628 -26.92 -5.24 -13.34
N GLU A 629 -28.05 -5.76 -12.83
CA GLU A 629 -28.34 -7.20 -12.76
C GLU A 629 -29.75 -7.56 -13.29
N PRO A 630 -30.10 -7.23 -14.55
CA PRO A 630 -31.48 -7.33 -15.06
C PRO A 630 -32.06 -8.74 -15.06
N GLN A 631 -31.21 -9.77 -14.95
CA GLN A 631 -31.66 -11.17 -14.84
C GLN A 631 -32.27 -11.50 -13.46
N HIS A 632 -31.85 -10.78 -12.42
CA HIS A 632 -32.27 -11.00 -11.03
C HIS A 632 -33.28 -9.96 -10.54
N TYR A 633 -33.60 -8.95 -11.35
CA TYR A 633 -34.60 -7.94 -11.00
C TYR A 633 -35.87 -8.06 -11.82
N LEU A 634 -36.98 -7.69 -11.20
CA LEU A 634 -38.24 -7.36 -11.84
C LEU A 634 -38.62 -5.94 -11.39
N VAL A 635 -38.45 -4.97 -12.28
CA VAL A 635 -38.86 -3.59 -12.02
C VAL A 635 -40.32 -3.41 -12.46
N ILE A 636 -41.18 -2.97 -11.55
CA ILE A 636 -42.61 -2.75 -11.81
C ILE A 636 -42.97 -1.32 -11.46
N ASP A 637 -43.69 -0.66 -12.35
CA ASP A 637 -44.33 0.63 -12.08
C ASP A 637 -45.44 0.45 -11.03
N ALA A 638 -45.21 0.99 -9.84
CA ALA A 638 -46.11 0.87 -8.70
C ALA A 638 -47.30 1.85 -8.74
N THR A 639 -47.50 2.59 -9.84
CA THR A 639 -48.71 3.37 -10.09
C THR A 639 -49.87 2.55 -10.66
N GLN A 640 -49.59 1.34 -11.13
CA GLN A 640 -50.56 0.42 -11.70
C GLN A 640 -51.53 -0.16 -10.64
N ASP A 641 -52.62 -0.76 -11.11
CA ASP A 641 -53.59 -1.42 -10.24
C ASP A 641 -52.95 -2.59 -9.48
N ARG A 642 -53.35 -2.75 -8.22
CA ARG A 642 -52.80 -3.75 -7.29
C ARG A 642 -52.78 -5.16 -7.88
N GLU A 643 -53.87 -5.55 -8.55
CA GLU A 643 -54.03 -6.87 -9.17
C GLU A 643 -53.13 -7.05 -10.40
N GLN A 644 -52.87 -5.97 -11.17
CA GLN A 644 -51.97 -6.01 -12.33
C GLN A 644 -50.52 -6.17 -11.91
N ILE A 645 -50.09 -5.49 -10.84
CA ILE A 645 -48.77 -5.66 -10.24
C ILE A 645 -48.61 -7.10 -9.76
N ALA A 646 -49.60 -7.63 -9.04
CA ALA A 646 -49.56 -9.01 -8.54
C ALA A 646 -49.44 -10.03 -9.69
N ALA A 647 -50.20 -9.85 -10.78
CA ALA A 647 -50.13 -10.73 -11.95
C ALA A 647 -48.73 -10.73 -12.61
N GLN A 648 -48.06 -9.57 -12.71
CA GLN A 648 -46.70 -9.48 -13.24
C GLN A 648 -45.67 -10.19 -12.36
N ILE A 649 -45.76 -10.01 -11.04
CA ILE A 649 -44.89 -10.69 -10.07
C ILE A 649 -45.07 -12.21 -10.19
N GLN A 650 -46.32 -12.67 -10.23
CA GLN A 650 -46.66 -14.10 -10.36
C GLN A 650 -46.13 -14.69 -11.67
N ALA A 651 -46.30 -13.99 -12.79
CA ALA A 651 -45.81 -14.44 -14.10
C ALA A 651 -44.29 -14.60 -14.12
N ARG A 652 -43.54 -13.69 -13.46
CA ARG A 652 -42.09 -13.77 -13.36
C ARG A 652 -41.62 -14.89 -12.41
N LEU A 653 -42.35 -15.12 -11.33
CA LEU A 653 -41.99 -16.13 -10.33
C LEU A 653 -42.34 -17.56 -10.75
N LEU A 654 -43.38 -17.77 -11.55
CA LEU A 654 -43.83 -19.08 -11.98
C LEU A 654 -42.71 -20.01 -12.51
N PRO A 655 -41.78 -19.57 -13.41
CA PRO A 655 -40.69 -20.41 -13.88
C PRO A 655 -39.59 -20.68 -12.84
N LEU A 656 -39.57 -19.95 -11.71
CA LEU A 656 -38.56 -20.08 -10.65
C LEU A 656 -39.03 -20.98 -9.50
N LEU A 657 -40.30 -21.40 -9.49
CA LEU A 657 -40.84 -22.19 -8.38
C LEU A 657 -40.19 -23.57 -8.29
N PRO A 658 -39.95 -24.07 -7.06
CA PRO A 658 -39.52 -25.46 -6.86
C PRO A 658 -40.59 -26.41 -7.42
N LYS A 659 -40.15 -27.47 -8.11
CA LYS A 659 -41.06 -28.58 -8.47
C LYS A 659 -41.53 -29.23 -7.18
N ILE A 660 -42.86 -29.28 -6.98
CA ILE A 660 -43.46 -29.99 -5.85
C ILE A 660 -43.14 -31.49 -6.05
N GLY A 661 -42.45 -32.07 -5.08
CA GLY A 661 -42.03 -33.48 -5.08
C GLY A 661 -43.17 -34.43 -4.77
#